data_AF-A0A925Z4R4-F1
#
_entry.id   AF-A0A925Z4R4-F1
#
_cell.length_a   1.000
_cell.length_b   1.000
_cell.length_c   1.000
_cell.angle_alpha   90.00
_cell.angle_beta   90.00
_cell.angle_gamma   90.00
#
_symmetry.space_group_name_H-M   'P 1'
#
loop_
_entity.id
_entity.type
_entity.pdbx_description
1 polymer ?
#
loop_
_entity_poly.entity_id
_entity_poly.type
_entity_poly.pdbx_seq_one_letter_code
_entity_poly.pdbx_strand_id
1 'polypeptide(L)'
;MDSHLASAADRATEKLKREIPGLSLKLHAASEWGDDAEALGRCNADIASGDIIITTMMFVDDHIRAVLPALAARRNECDAMVCCMSEGSIMRQTRIGGFTMDGSQKGALAFLKKLKPKTKEGKPVAPGGANQMAMLRRVPKILKYVPGAAQDVRAYFLTLQYWLAGSEENIGNMVRSLVDRYASGPRANLRGTLKAPLPSEYPDVGVYHPRMAGRIGERIEKLPVAGNNGTVGLLVLRSYVLAGNAGHYDGVIATLEARGLRVIPVFASGLDARPAIEKFFIRNGVATVDAVISLTGFSLVGGPAYNDSKAAEEILSQLDVPYIAAHPVEFQTMQQWGASDRGLLPVESTIMVSIPELDGCTVPMLFGGRTDGSGEPCTGCHKGCTFPNAKERDMQTCVERAEMLASRVTKLVALRRTERAKRKLAIVIFNFPPNAGNTGTAAYLSVFASLYNTLTAMKKGGYDVDVPASVDALREQVVEGNAKRYGAMANVAARISADDHVRREPHLREIEAQWGAAPGKQQSDGGSIFVLGAQFGNVFVGIQPSFGYEGDPMRLLFEKGFSPTHAFSAFYRYIREDFGANAVLHFGTHGALEFMPGKQSGMSAKCWPDRLIDDLPNFYLYASNNPSEGMIAKRRGAATLISYLTPPVAHAGLYRGLVDLKASIERWRGLSPDETIERGQVAELVQAQAAALDFTPAEPAWTEAETPGIIGKLGEDVLALEYTLIPHGLHVVGDAPTHEERVDML
;
A
#
# COMPACT_ATOMS: atom_id res chain seq x y z
N MET A 1 15.69 -16.99 3.96
CA MET A 1 14.66 -16.03 3.49
C MET A 1 15.20 -15.02 2.47
N ASP A 2 16.48 -15.06 2.10
CA ASP A 2 17.14 -14.02 1.28
C ASP A 2 17.22 -14.36 -0.22
N SER A 3 16.08 -14.54 -0.90
CA SER A 3 16.08 -14.88 -2.33
C SER A 3 16.70 -13.80 -3.22
N HIS A 4 16.76 -12.54 -2.76
CA HIS A 4 17.44 -11.44 -3.44
C HIS A 4 18.94 -11.70 -3.69
N LEU A 5 19.60 -12.56 -2.89
CA LEU A 5 21.01 -12.92 -3.06
C LEU A 5 21.26 -14.01 -4.10
N ALA A 6 20.20 -14.67 -4.60
CA ALA A 6 20.36 -15.81 -5.49
C ALA A 6 21.10 -15.48 -6.78
N SER A 7 20.76 -14.36 -7.43
CA SER A 7 21.43 -13.92 -8.65
C SER A 7 22.90 -13.61 -8.41
N ALA A 8 23.24 -13.05 -7.25
CA ALA A 8 24.62 -12.80 -6.85
C ALA A 8 25.38 -14.11 -6.61
N ALA A 9 24.76 -15.11 -5.97
CA ALA A 9 25.33 -16.43 -5.76
C ALA A 9 25.56 -17.17 -7.08
N ASP A 10 24.61 -17.10 -8.01
CA ASP A 10 24.73 -17.69 -9.33
C ASP A 10 25.88 -17.07 -10.15
N ARG A 11 25.98 -15.75 -10.19
CA ARG A 11 27.07 -15.07 -10.91
C ARG A 11 28.43 -15.36 -10.25
N ALA A 12 28.47 -15.44 -8.92
CA ALA A 12 29.66 -15.89 -8.20
C ALA A 12 30.02 -17.33 -8.57
N THR A 13 29.04 -18.23 -8.71
CA THR A 13 29.24 -19.63 -9.12
C THR A 13 29.95 -19.73 -10.47
N GLU A 14 29.48 -18.97 -11.47
CA GLU A 14 30.06 -19.00 -12.81
C GLU A 14 31.52 -18.52 -12.86
N LYS A 15 31.88 -17.57 -11.99
CA LYS A 15 33.28 -17.16 -11.80
C LYS A 15 34.09 -18.23 -11.08
N LEU A 16 33.56 -18.75 -9.97
CA LEU A 16 34.26 -19.69 -9.10
C LEU A 16 34.51 -21.05 -9.77
N LYS A 17 33.63 -21.52 -10.66
CA LYS A 17 33.84 -22.77 -11.42
C LYS A 17 35.13 -22.77 -12.24
N ARG A 18 35.62 -21.59 -12.64
CA ARG A 18 36.90 -21.44 -13.36
C ARG A 18 38.11 -21.61 -12.44
N GLU A 19 37.96 -21.26 -11.16
CA GLU A 19 39.00 -21.34 -10.15
C GLU A 19 38.98 -22.69 -9.41
N ILE A 20 37.79 -23.28 -9.25
CA ILE A 20 37.52 -24.52 -8.53
C ILE A 20 36.74 -25.45 -9.47
N PRO A 21 37.42 -26.19 -10.35
CA PRO A 21 36.76 -27.15 -11.24
C PRO A 21 35.94 -28.17 -10.44
N GLY A 22 34.68 -28.38 -10.83
CA GLY A 22 33.76 -29.27 -10.14
C GLY A 22 32.98 -28.63 -8.97
N LEU A 23 33.18 -27.34 -8.69
CA LEU A 23 32.36 -26.63 -7.70
C LEU A 23 30.88 -26.60 -8.10
N SER A 24 30.03 -27.04 -7.17
CA SER A 24 28.58 -26.85 -7.20
C SER A 24 28.18 -25.95 -6.04
N LEU A 25 27.65 -24.77 -6.34
CA LEU A 25 27.06 -23.87 -5.34
C LEU A 25 25.55 -23.84 -5.56
N LYS A 26 24.79 -24.15 -4.51
CA LYS A 26 23.32 -24.22 -4.51
C LYS A 26 22.78 -23.30 -3.43
N LEU A 27 21.83 -22.45 -3.80
CA LEU A 27 21.13 -21.57 -2.87
C LEU A 27 19.64 -21.91 -2.89
N HIS A 28 19.10 -22.20 -1.72
CA HIS A 28 17.68 -22.47 -1.52
C HIS A 28 17.09 -21.44 -0.56
N ALA A 29 15.95 -20.86 -0.92
CA ALA A 29 15.27 -19.89 -0.06
C ALA A 29 14.04 -20.51 0.59
N ALA A 30 13.89 -20.33 1.91
CA ALA A 30 12.77 -20.93 2.64
C ALA A 30 11.37 -20.54 2.14
N SER A 31 11.25 -19.38 1.49
CA SER A 31 10.01 -18.94 0.84
C SER A 31 9.57 -19.82 -0.34
N GLU A 32 10.45 -20.65 -0.88
CA GLU A 32 10.18 -21.45 -2.09
C GLU A 32 9.58 -22.80 -1.76
N TRP A 33 9.88 -23.36 -0.59
CA TRP A 33 9.48 -24.71 -0.25
C TRP A 33 8.32 -24.77 0.76
N GLY A 34 7.79 -23.62 1.17
CA GLY A 34 6.60 -23.56 2.03
C GLY A 34 5.39 -24.26 1.39
N ASP A 35 5.25 -24.11 0.07
CA ASP A 35 4.15 -24.65 -0.74
C ASP A 35 4.61 -25.60 -1.87
N ASP A 36 5.92 -25.88 -1.98
CA ASP A 36 6.51 -26.78 -2.98
C ASP A 36 7.31 -27.90 -2.29
N ALA A 37 6.69 -29.09 -2.24
CA ALA A 37 7.30 -30.28 -1.66
C ALA A 37 8.53 -30.76 -2.44
N GLU A 38 8.59 -30.53 -3.75
CA GLU A 38 9.76 -30.88 -4.56
C GLU A 38 10.93 -29.93 -4.26
N ALA A 39 10.68 -28.64 -4.09
CA ALA A 39 11.69 -27.68 -3.66
C ALA A 39 12.27 -28.06 -2.29
N LEU A 40 11.41 -28.46 -1.33
CA LEU A 40 11.88 -28.95 -0.04
C LEU A 40 12.74 -30.22 -0.20
N GLY A 41 12.28 -31.17 -1.02
CA GLY A 41 13.00 -32.40 -1.33
C GLY A 41 14.39 -32.13 -1.91
N ARG A 42 14.49 -31.22 -2.88
CA ARG A 42 15.77 -30.78 -3.47
C ARG A 42 16.69 -30.15 -2.41
N CYS A 43 16.15 -29.26 -1.57
CA CYS A 43 16.92 -28.63 -0.49
C CYS A 43 17.50 -29.68 0.48
N ASN A 44 16.68 -30.63 0.94
CA ASN A 44 17.14 -31.68 1.85
C ASN A 44 18.16 -32.63 1.21
N ALA A 45 18.04 -32.94 -0.09
CA ALA A 45 19.03 -33.73 -0.82
C ALA A 45 20.37 -32.99 -0.98
N ASP A 46 20.34 -31.70 -1.28
CA ASP A 46 21.53 -30.86 -1.38
C ASP A 46 22.19 -30.67 0.00
N ILE A 47 21.41 -30.56 1.09
CA ILE A 47 21.95 -30.58 2.46
C ILE A 47 22.67 -31.91 2.70
N ALA A 48 22.05 -33.05 2.39
CA ALA A 48 22.63 -34.36 2.65
C ALA A 48 23.97 -34.60 1.91
N SER A 49 24.16 -33.99 0.74
CA SER A 49 25.39 -34.11 -0.05
C SER A 49 26.38 -32.96 0.13
N GLY A 50 25.96 -31.86 0.76
CA GLY A 50 26.75 -30.63 0.88
C GLY A 50 28.08 -30.83 1.62
N ASP A 51 29.17 -30.32 1.05
CA ASP A 51 30.50 -30.32 1.67
C ASP A 51 30.69 -29.14 2.62
N ILE A 52 30.18 -27.96 2.26
CA ILE A 52 30.15 -26.78 3.12
C ILE A 52 28.74 -26.25 3.11
N ILE A 53 28.13 -26.12 4.29
CA ILE A 53 26.72 -25.73 4.44
C ILE A 53 26.65 -24.40 5.17
N ILE A 54 25.90 -23.46 4.60
CA ILE A 54 25.66 -22.16 5.20
C ILE A 54 24.15 -22.01 5.38
N THR A 55 23.72 -21.66 6.59
CA THR A 55 22.32 -21.42 6.91
C THR A 55 22.16 -20.05 7.56
N THR A 56 21.29 -19.22 7.00
CA THR A 56 21.07 -17.86 7.48
C THR A 56 19.59 -17.50 7.51
N MET A 57 19.23 -16.56 8.40
CA MET A 57 17.89 -15.96 8.45
C MET A 57 16.76 -17.00 8.56
N MET A 58 16.92 -18.01 9.40
CA MET A 58 15.89 -19.03 9.69
C MET A 58 15.24 -18.74 11.04
N PHE A 59 14.05 -18.15 11.02
CA PHE A 59 13.32 -17.76 12.24
C PHE A 59 11.86 -18.27 12.30
N VAL A 60 11.35 -18.83 11.20
CA VAL A 60 9.99 -19.36 11.13
C VAL A 60 10.03 -20.83 11.53
N ASP A 61 9.22 -21.22 12.51
CA ASP A 61 9.24 -22.57 13.10
C ASP A 61 8.99 -23.67 12.06
N ASP A 62 8.02 -23.49 11.16
CA ASP A 62 7.73 -24.46 10.11
C ASP A 62 8.92 -24.66 9.15
N HIS A 63 9.58 -23.56 8.75
CA HIS A 63 10.78 -23.64 7.93
C HIS A 63 11.94 -24.33 8.67
N ILE A 64 12.08 -24.10 9.97
CA ILE A 64 13.12 -24.71 10.81
C ILE A 64 12.87 -26.21 10.91
N ARG A 65 11.65 -26.63 11.25
CA ARG A 65 11.27 -28.04 11.37
C ARG A 65 11.51 -28.82 10.07
N ALA A 66 11.32 -28.18 8.92
CA ALA A 66 11.46 -28.81 7.61
C ALA A 66 12.91 -29.23 7.27
N VAL A 67 13.93 -28.49 7.74
CA VAL A 67 15.35 -28.71 7.35
C VAL A 67 16.27 -29.07 8.51
N LEU A 68 15.90 -28.79 9.75
CA LEU A 68 16.72 -29.06 10.94
C LEU A 68 17.16 -30.54 11.05
N PRO A 69 16.31 -31.56 10.75
CA PRO A 69 16.74 -32.96 10.79
C PRO A 69 17.86 -33.25 9.78
N ALA A 70 17.77 -32.72 8.56
CA ALA A 70 18.78 -32.91 7.52
C ALA A 70 20.10 -32.22 7.90
N LEU A 71 20.04 -31.00 8.46
CA LEU A 71 21.22 -30.29 8.97
C LEU A 71 21.90 -31.06 10.10
N ALA A 72 21.13 -31.56 11.08
CA ALA A 72 21.66 -32.31 12.20
C ALA A 72 22.34 -33.62 11.76
N ALA A 73 21.74 -34.34 10.81
CA ALA A 73 22.32 -35.55 10.23
C ALA A 73 23.64 -35.28 9.51
N ARG A 74 23.71 -34.20 8.71
CA ARG A 74 24.91 -33.88 7.93
C ARG A 74 26.03 -33.21 8.72
N ARG A 75 25.72 -32.58 9.86
CA ARG A 75 26.63 -31.74 10.66
C ARG A 75 28.03 -32.35 10.84
N ASN A 76 28.11 -33.65 11.12
CA ASN A 76 29.39 -34.30 11.44
C ASN A 76 30.18 -34.77 10.22
N GLU A 77 29.56 -34.83 9.04
CA GLU A 77 30.16 -35.37 7.81
C GLU A 77 30.63 -34.30 6.84
N CYS A 78 30.02 -33.11 6.85
CA CYS A 78 30.44 -31.98 6.00
C CYS A 78 31.75 -31.32 6.50
N ASP A 79 32.52 -30.72 5.60
CA ASP A 79 33.78 -30.03 5.90
C ASP A 79 33.58 -28.84 6.86
N ALA A 80 32.49 -28.09 6.68
CA ALA A 80 32.07 -27.03 7.59
C ALA A 80 30.55 -26.77 7.52
N MET A 81 29.96 -26.43 8.66
CA MET A 81 28.58 -25.97 8.78
C MET A 81 28.55 -24.62 9.51
N VAL A 82 28.06 -23.58 8.83
CA VAL A 82 28.03 -22.21 9.34
C VAL A 82 26.58 -21.75 9.43
N CYS A 83 26.03 -21.75 10.65
CA CYS A 83 24.69 -21.23 10.90
C CYS A 83 24.79 -19.85 11.53
N CYS A 84 24.26 -18.84 10.86
CA CYS A 84 24.30 -17.44 11.29
C CYS A 84 22.90 -16.85 11.33
N MET A 85 22.68 -15.83 12.18
CA MET A 85 21.43 -15.05 12.21
C MET A 85 20.17 -15.92 12.10
N SER A 86 20.07 -16.96 12.91
CA SER A 86 18.96 -17.92 12.87
C SER A 86 18.54 -18.27 14.30
N GLU A 87 17.43 -18.98 14.44
CA GLU A 87 16.96 -19.50 15.72
C GLU A 87 18.01 -20.43 16.37
N GLY A 88 18.00 -20.50 17.70
CA GLY A 88 19.01 -21.19 18.51
C GLY A 88 19.21 -22.69 18.20
N SER A 89 18.18 -23.43 17.77
CA SER A 89 18.32 -24.83 17.33
C SER A 89 19.14 -24.96 16.04
N ILE A 90 18.96 -24.05 15.09
CA ILE A 90 19.75 -23.96 13.86
C ILE A 90 21.17 -23.48 14.18
N MET A 91 21.31 -22.42 14.98
CA MET A 91 22.62 -21.89 15.38
C MET A 91 23.52 -22.93 16.04
N ARG A 92 22.93 -23.83 16.85
CA ARG A 92 23.63 -24.96 17.51
C ARG A 92 24.27 -25.96 16.52
N GLN A 93 23.81 -26.00 15.27
CA GLN A 93 24.39 -26.88 14.25
C GLN A 93 25.76 -26.38 13.75
N THR A 94 26.15 -25.12 14.03
CA THR A 94 27.45 -24.57 13.62
C THR A 94 28.64 -25.44 14.06
N ARG A 95 29.47 -25.82 13.09
CA ARG A 95 30.75 -26.52 13.23
C ARG A 95 31.71 -26.05 12.15
N ILE A 96 32.76 -25.32 12.53
CA ILE A 96 33.76 -24.78 11.59
C ILE A 96 35.15 -24.98 12.17
N GLY A 97 35.91 -25.92 11.60
CA GLY A 97 37.20 -26.35 12.16
C GLY A 97 37.05 -26.79 13.62
N GLY A 98 37.82 -26.16 14.51
CA GLY A 98 37.75 -26.40 15.94
C GLY A 98 36.63 -25.67 16.66
N PHE A 99 35.80 -24.84 16.01
CA PHE A 99 34.75 -24.04 16.67
C PHE A 99 33.35 -24.69 16.53
N THR A 100 32.66 -24.89 17.65
CA THR A 100 31.28 -25.44 17.71
C THR A 100 30.36 -24.61 18.61
N MET A 101 29.06 -24.59 18.29
CA MET A 101 28.02 -23.91 19.08
C MET A 101 27.08 -24.86 19.84
N ASP A 102 27.47 -26.12 20.02
CA ASP A 102 26.69 -27.15 20.75
C ASP A 102 26.74 -27.01 22.29
N GLY A 103 27.40 -25.96 22.79
CA GLY A 103 27.54 -25.68 24.23
C GLY A 103 28.80 -26.30 24.87
N SER A 104 29.58 -27.09 24.14
CA SER A 104 30.82 -27.70 24.65
C SER A 104 31.98 -26.70 24.80
N GLN A 105 31.97 -25.58 24.08
CA GLN A 105 33.06 -24.59 24.07
C GLN A 105 32.74 -23.29 24.82
N LYS A 106 32.82 -23.32 26.16
CA LYS A 106 32.60 -22.14 27.01
C LYS A 106 33.64 -21.02 26.83
N GLY A 107 34.87 -21.33 26.40
CA GLY A 107 36.01 -20.41 26.39
C GLY A 107 35.95 -19.28 25.35
N ALA A 108 35.69 -19.59 24.07
CA ALA A 108 35.68 -18.61 22.99
C ALA A 108 34.49 -17.63 23.08
N LEU A 109 33.32 -18.13 23.49
CA LEU A 109 32.11 -17.34 23.75
C LEU A 109 32.25 -16.44 25.00
N ALA A 110 32.96 -16.89 26.03
CA ALA A 110 33.28 -16.07 27.20
C ALA A 110 34.23 -14.90 26.87
N PHE A 111 35.17 -15.10 25.94
CA PHE A 111 36.06 -14.04 25.44
C PHE A 111 35.28 -12.96 24.66
N LEU A 112 34.32 -13.36 23.83
CA LEU A 112 33.42 -12.42 23.12
C LEU A 112 32.54 -11.61 24.08
N LYS A 113 32.09 -12.20 25.20
CA LYS A 113 31.35 -11.47 26.25
C LYS A 113 32.21 -10.39 26.93
N LYS A 114 33.52 -10.55 27.03
CA LYS A 114 34.45 -9.53 27.58
C LYS A 114 34.73 -8.36 26.64
N LEU A 115 34.48 -8.53 25.33
CA LEU A 115 34.70 -7.51 24.29
C LEU A 115 33.49 -6.60 24.04
N LYS A 116 32.39 -6.77 24.79
CA LYS A 116 31.22 -5.88 24.69
C LYS A 116 31.56 -4.47 25.20
N PRO A 117 31.18 -3.39 24.49
CA PRO A 117 31.40 -2.04 24.97
C PRO A 117 30.63 -1.79 26.27
N LYS A 118 31.31 -1.16 27.23
CA LYS A 118 30.75 -0.69 28.50
C LYS A 118 30.57 0.82 28.43
N THR A 119 29.54 1.35 29.08
CA THR A 119 29.39 2.80 29.29
C THR A 119 30.51 3.33 30.18
N LYS A 120 30.67 4.66 30.29
CA LYS A 120 31.62 5.30 31.23
C LYS A 120 31.41 4.86 32.70
N GLU A 121 30.24 4.30 33.03
CA GLU A 121 29.88 3.75 34.34
C GLU A 121 30.03 2.21 34.44
N GLY A 122 30.64 1.55 33.44
CA GLY A 122 30.89 0.11 33.48
C GLY A 122 29.69 -0.80 33.17
N LYS A 123 28.52 -0.24 32.82
CA LYS A 123 27.31 -0.99 32.45
C LYS A 123 27.33 -1.41 30.97
N PRO A 124 26.76 -2.57 30.59
CA PRO A 124 26.64 -2.96 29.18
C PRO A 124 25.77 -1.96 28.41
N VAL A 125 26.23 -1.48 27.26
CA VAL A 125 25.42 -0.63 26.37
C VAL A 125 24.23 -1.43 25.81
N ALA A 126 23.02 -0.86 25.84
CA ALA A 126 21.82 -1.48 25.30
C ALA A 126 21.98 -1.79 23.78
N PRO A 127 21.40 -2.90 23.29
CA PRO A 127 21.64 -3.36 21.93
C PRO A 127 20.86 -2.52 20.91
N GLY A 128 21.50 -1.51 20.32
CA GLY A 128 21.07 -0.92 19.05
C GLY A 128 21.72 -1.65 17.86
N GLY A 129 21.00 -1.82 16.75
CA GLY A 129 21.49 -2.55 15.56
C GLY A 129 22.82 -2.01 15.01
N ALA A 130 23.02 -0.69 15.03
CA ALA A 130 24.28 -0.05 14.63
C ALA A 130 25.48 -0.45 15.53
N ASN A 131 25.27 -0.59 16.84
CA ASN A 131 26.32 -0.99 17.78
C ASN A 131 26.70 -2.47 17.62
N GLN A 132 25.75 -3.34 17.29
CA GLN A 132 26.00 -4.74 16.96
C GLN A 132 26.79 -4.88 15.65
N MET A 133 26.46 -4.10 14.61
CA MET A 133 27.20 -4.08 13.34
C MET A 133 28.63 -3.55 13.50
N ALA A 134 28.83 -2.50 14.30
CA ALA A 134 30.17 -2.00 14.62
C ALA A 134 31.02 -3.05 15.37
N MET A 135 30.40 -3.81 16.30
CA MET A 135 31.07 -4.91 16.99
C MET A 135 31.41 -6.05 16.02
N LEU A 136 30.48 -6.45 15.15
CA LEU A 136 30.69 -7.45 14.11
C LEU A 136 31.85 -7.08 13.18
N ARG A 137 32.00 -5.80 12.80
CA ARG A 137 33.12 -5.30 11.98
C ARG A 137 34.48 -5.32 12.70
N ARG A 138 34.50 -5.08 14.02
CA ARG A 138 35.74 -4.98 14.83
C ARG A 138 36.29 -6.33 15.29
N VAL A 139 35.42 -7.28 15.62
CA VAL A 139 35.83 -8.58 16.20
C VAL A 139 36.83 -9.35 15.30
N PRO A 140 36.63 -9.48 13.98
CA PRO A 140 37.60 -10.16 13.12
C PRO A 140 38.97 -9.46 13.00
N LYS A 141 39.01 -8.13 13.14
CA LYS A 141 40.26 -7.35 13.10
C LYS A 141 41.11 -7.62 14.34
N ILE A 142 40.47 -7.82 15.49
CA ILE A 142 41.13 -8.18 16.77
C ILE A 142 41.60 -9.64 16.74
N LEU A 143 40.73 -10.57 16.32
CA LEU A 143 41.03 -12.00 16.30
C LEU A 143 42.15 -12.37 15.31
N LYS A 144 42.49 -11.49 14.35
CA LYS A 144 43.58 -11.70 13.38
C LYS A 144 44.90 -12.12 14.04
N TYR A 145 45.21 -11.57 15.21
CA TYR A 145 46.50 -11.80 15.88
C TYR A 145 46.50 -12.98 16.86
N VAL A 146 45.37 -13.69 17.01
CA VAL A 146 45.22 -14.79 17.98
C VAL A 146 45.24 -16.13 17.23
N PRO A 147 46.24 -17.01 17.44
CA PRO A 147 46.33 -18.30 16.75
C PRO A 147 45.32 -19.34 17.28
N GLY A 148 45.21 -20.48 16.60
CA GLY A 148 44.38 -21.61 17.02
C GLY A 148 42.87 -21.38 16.80
N ALA A 149 42.03 -21.93 17.69
CA ALA A 149 40.57 -21.92 17.57
C ALA A 149 39.95 -20.51 17.44
N ALA A 150 40.64 -19.46 17.88
CA ALA A 150 40.23 -18.06 17.70
C ALA A 150 40.15 -17.66 16.21
N GLN A 151 40.95 -18.27 15.34
CA GLN A 151 40.85 -18.02 13.90
C GLN A 151 39.58 -18.64 13.32
N ASP A 152 39.06 -19.75 13.86
CA ASP A 152 37.80 -20.34 13.37
C ASP A 152 36.60 -19.47 13.75
N VAL A 153 36.63 -18.90 14.95
CA VAL A 153 35.68 -17.83 15.36
C VAL A 153 35.79 -16.62 14.43
N ARG A 154 37.01 -16.23 14.03
CA ARG A 154 37.22 -15.17 13.04
C ARG A 154 36.61 -15.52 11.68
N ALA A 155 36.78 -16.76 11.21
CA ALA A 155 36.18 -17.21 9.94
C ALA A 155 34.66 -17.20 10.00
N TYR A 156 34.06 -17.59 11.12
CA TYR A 156 32.62 -17.49 11.36
C TYR A 156 32.13 -16.04 11.19
N PHE A 157 32.77 -15.08 11.85
CA PHE A 157 32.39 -13.66 11.72
C PHE A 157 32.69 -13.07 10.34
N LEU A 158 33.76 -13.50 9.66
CA LEU A 158 34.02 -13.09 8.27
C LEU A 158 32.96 -13.62 7.32
N THR A 159 32.52 -14.87 7.48
CA THR A 159 31.41 -15.46 6.72
C THR A 159 30.14 -14.63 6.89
N LEU A 160 29.82 -14.26 8.13
CA LEU A 160 28.70 -13.36 8.43
C LEU A 160 28.86 -11.99 7.77
N GLN A 161 30.06 -11.40 7.76
CA GLN A 161 30.31 -10.11 7.10
C GLN A 161 30.17 -10.20 5.58
N TYR A 162 30.69 -11.25 4.93
CA TYR A 162 30.49 -11.46 3.50
C TYR A 162 29.00 -11.61 3.17
N TRP A 163 28.27 -12.41 3.96
CA TRP A 163 26.83 -12.61 3.78
C TRP A 163 26.05 -11.31 3.91
N LEU A 164 26.29 -10.53 4.97
CA LEU A 164 25.63 -9.25 5.20
C LEU A 164 25.96 -8.19 4.14
N ALA A 165 27.12 -8.29 3.50
CA ALA A 165 27.48 -7.43 2.39
C ALA A 165 26.78 -7.86 1.09
N GLY A 166 26.50 -9.15 0.89
CA GLY A 166 25.55 -9.68 -0.11
C GLY A 166 25.92 -9.49 -1.59
N SER A 167 26.98 -8.77 -1.91
CA SER A 167 27.43 -8.56 -3.29
C SER A 167 28.02 -9.83 -3.89
N GLU A 168 27.96 -9.98 -5.21
CA GLU A 168 28.58 -11.08 -5.96
C GLU A 168 30.04 -11.32 -5.57
N GLU A 169 30.85 -10.26 -5.42
CA GLU A 169 32.24 -10.35 -5.00
C GLU A 169 32.37 -10.96 -3.59
N ASN A 170 31.59 -10.44 -2.63
CA ASN A 170 31.58 -10.95 -1.25
C ASN A 170 31.10 -12.39 -1.15
N ILE A 171 30.07 -12.79 -1.91
CA ILE A 171 29.64 -14.20 -1.96
C ILE A 171 30.76 -15.07 -2.52
N GLY A 172 31.41 -14.62 -3.61
CA GLY A 172 32.58 -15.30 -4.16
C GLY A 172 33.70 -15.46 -3.14
N ASN A 173 34.05 -14.39 -2.43
CA ASN A 173 35.11 -14.37 -1.42
C ASN A 173 34.75 -15.19 -0.18
N MET A 174 33.47 -15.27 0.18
CA MET A 174 32.98 -16.17 1.23
C MET A 174 33.27 -17.62 0.88
N VAL A 175 32.90 -18.05 -0.34
CA VAL A 175 33.13 -19.42 -0.80
C VAL A 175 34.63 -19.70 -0.87
N ARG A 176 35.43 -18.81 -1.47
CA ARG A 176 36.91 -18.93 -1.47
C ARG A 176 37.44 -19.10 -0.06
N SER A 177 37.02 -18.24 0.88
CA SER A 177 37.52 -18.24 2.26
C SER A 177 37.16 -19.53 3.01
N LEU A 178 36.01 -20.13 2.73
CA LEU A 178 35.58 -21.36 3.39
C LEU A 178 36.26 -22.59 2.77
N VAL A 179 36.35 -22.65 1.43
CA VAL A 179 37.03 -23.75 0.73
C VAL A 179 38.54 -23.74 1.03
N ASP A 180 39.19 -22.58 0.95
CA ASP A 180 40.63 -22.40 1.23
C ASP A 180 41.02 -22.94 2.62
N ARG A 181 40.07 -22.92 3.54
CA ARG A 181 40.36 -23.19 4.95
C ARG A 181 39.85 -24.53 5.44
N TYR A 182 38.70 -24.98 4.96
CA TYR A 182 37.99 -26.12 5.54
C TYR A 182 37.87 -27.32 4.60
N ALA A 183 38.07 -27.16 3.28
CA ALA A 183 37.95 -28.26 2.31
C ALA A 183 38.72 -29.51 2.78
N SER A 184 38.05 -30.66 2.88
CA SER A 184 38.61 -31.87 3.50
C SER A 184 38.57 -33.08 2.55
N GLY A 185 39.09 -34.21 3.02
CA GLY A 185 39.11 -35.47 2.27
C GLY A 185 39.80 -35.31 0.90
N PRO A 186 39.20 -35.79 -0.20
CA PRO A 186 39.77 -35.65 -1.54
C PRO A 186 40.00 -34.20 -2.00
N ARG A 187 39.36 -33.22 -1.35
CA ARG A 187 39.45 -31.78 -1.67
C ARG A 187 40.49 -31.05 -0.80
N ALA A 188 41.18 -31.74 0.09
CA ALA A 188 42.13 -31.12 1.01
C ALA A 188 43.26 -30.36 0.29
N ASN A 189 43.57 -30.73 -0.95
CA ASN A 189 44.53 -30.05 -1.82
C ASN A 189 44.14 -28.61 -2.21
N LEU A 190 42.86 -28.23 -2.05
CA LEU A 190 42.39 -26.85 -2.28
C LEU A 190 42.77 -25.91 -1.13
N ARG A 191 43.16 -26.43 0.04
CA ARG A 191 43.51 -25.59 1.18
C ARG A 191 44.77 -24.76 0.93
N GLY A 192 44.72 -23.48 1.27
CA GLY A 192 45.82 -22.52 1.09
C GLY A 192 46.07 -22.10 -0.36
N THR A 193 45.27 -22.58 -1.32
CA THR A 193 45.41 -22.26 -2.76
C THR A 193 44.52 -21.10 -3.20
N LEU A 194 43.51 -20.73 -2.40
CA LEU A 194 42.47 -19.76 -2.76
C LEU A 194 42.60 -18.53 -1.87
N LYS A 195 43.20 -17.46 -2.40
CA LYS A 195 43.26 -16.20 -1.65
C LYS A 195 41.91 -15.49 -1.70
N ALA A 196 41.23 -15.41 -0.56
CA ALA A 196 40.03 -14.59 -0.39
C ALA A 196 40.39 -13.20 0.18
N PRO A 197 40.13 -12.10 -0.57
CA PRO A 197 40.18 -10.74 -0.03
C PRO A 197 39.17 -10.57 1.12
N LEU A 198 39.46 -9.68 2.08
CA LEU A 198 38.52 -9.35 3.15
C LEU A 198 37.19 -8.81 2.60
N PRO A 199 36.08 -8.89 3.36
CA PRO A 199 34.78 -8.40 2.91
C PRO A 199 34.84 -6.95 2.44
N SER A 200 34.39 -6.69 1.21
CA SER A 200 34.28 -5.34 0.65
C SER A 200 33.24 -4.56 1.46
N GLU A 201 33.64 -3.39 1.99
CA GLU A 201 32.76 -2.51 2.75
C GLU A 201 31.96 -1.61 1.79
N TYR A 202 30.64 -1.55 2.00
CA TYR A 202 29.74 -0.67 1.25
C TYR A 202 29.08 0.31 2.20
N PRO A 203 28.78 1.55 1.75
CA PRO A 203 28.20 2.56 2.62
C PRO A 203 26.88 2.09 3.25
N ASP A 204 26.65 2.52 4.48
CA ASP A 204 25.40 2.24 5.19
C ASP A 204 24.28 3.16 4.65
N VAL A 205 24.62 4.36 4.19
CA VAL A 205 23.69 5.31 3.56
C VAL A 205 24.32 5.90 2.31
N GLY A 206 23.68 5.74 1.16
CA GLY A 206 24.28 6.08 -0.13
C GLY A 206 23.28 6.32 -1.25
N VAL A 207 23.84 6.56 -2.43
CA VAL A 207 23.12 6.75 -3.69
C VAL A 207 23.35 5.57 -4.62
N TYR A 208 22.34 5.27 -5.43
CA TYR A 208 22.36 4.23 -6.45
C TYR A 208 22.05 4.82 -7.83
N HIS A 209 22.71 4.35 -8.87
CA HIS A 209 22.29 4.62 -10.25
C HIS A 209 22.85 3.61 -11.25
N PRO A 210 22.05 3.03 -12.17
CA PRO A 210 22.54 2.02 -13.13
C PRO A 210 23.64 2.53 -14.06
N ARG A 211 23.59 3.81 -14.44
CA ARG A 211 24.60 4.49 -15.28
C ARG A 211 25.82 5.03 -14.52
N MET A 212 25.86 4.94 -13.18
CA MET A 212 27.00 5.42 -12.39
C MET A 212 28.10 4.37 -12.35
N ALA A 213 29.37 4.79 -12.41
CA ALA A 213 30.51 3.89 -12.25
C ALA A 213 30.44 3.18 -10.88
N GLY A 214 30.51 1.84 -10.90
CA GLY A 214 30.32 1.02 -9.69
C GLY A 214 28.88 0.97 -9.15
N ARG A 215 27.93 1.68 -9.79
CA ARG A 215 26.50 1.78 -9.47
C ARG A 215 26.11 2.30 -8.08
N ILE A 216 27.04 2.33 -7.13
CA ILE A 216 26.84 2.75 -5.73
C ILE A 216 27.84 3.85 -5.36
N GLY A 217 27.40 4.84 -4.57
CA GLY A 217 28.25 5.89 -4.05
C GLY A 217 27.71 6.52 -2.76
N GLU A 218 28.47 7.43 -2.16
CA GLU A 218 28.08 8.12 -0.91
C GLU A 218 27.62 9.57 -1.13
N ARG A 219 27.78 10.06 -2.36
CA ARG A 219 27.72 11.48 -2.72
C ARG A 219 26.79 11.70 -3.89
N ILE A 220 25.87 12.64 -3.74
CA ILE A 220 24.83 12.94 -4.73
C ILE A 220 25.42 13.48 -6.05
N GLU A 221 26.59 14.10 -6.00
CA GLU A 221 27.28 14.66 -7.17
C GLU A 221 27.80 13.58 -8.14
N LYS A 222 27.82 12.32 -7.70
CA LYS A 222 28.18 11.17 -8.55
C LYS A 222 27.00 10.71 -9.41
N LEU A 223 25.77 11.10 -9.08
CA LEU A 223 24.59 10.78 -9.87
C LEU A 223 24.63 11.54 -11.21
N PRO A 224 24.15 10.94 -12.30
CA PRO A 224 23.93 11.67 -13.54
C PRO A 224 22.99 12.86 -13.30
N VAL A 225 23.35 14.03 -13.82
CA VAL A 225 22.46 15.18 -13.80
C VAL A 225 21.64 15.13 -15.08
N ALA A 226 20.42 14.60 -14.97
CA ALA A 226 19.43 14.56 -16.04
C ALA A 226 18.11 15.17 -15.54
N GLY A 227 17.38 15.84 -16.43
CA GLY A 227 16.06 16.39 -16.15
C GLY A 227 16.06 17.78 -15.46
N ASN A 228 15.10 18.61 -15.86
CA ASN A 228 14.85 19.95 -15.31
C ASN A 228 13.36 20.18 -14.96
N ASN A 229 12.49 19.17 -15.16
CA ASN A 229 11.04 19.27 -14.91
C ASN A 229 10.64 18.98 -13.46
N GLY A 230 11.62 18.83 -12.57
CA GLY A 230 11.44 18.55 -11.15
C GLY A 230 12.37 17.45 -10.67
N THR A 231 12.44 17.28 -9.35
CA THR A 231 13.33 16.35 -8.68
C THR A 231 12.54 15.31 -7.88
N VAL A 232 12.81 14.03 -8.10
CA VAL A 232 12.15 12.92 -7.40
C VAL A 232 13.17 12.14 -6.59
N GLY A 233 12.92 12.00 -5.29
CA GLY A 233 13.68 11.08 -4.44
C GLY A 233 13.14 9.66 -4.57
N LEU A 234 14.02 8.67 -4.77
CA LEU A 234 13.63 7.25 -4.73
C LEU A 234 14.29 6.56 -3.55
N LEU A 235 13.51 5.84 -2.75
CA LEU A 235 14.02 4.96 -1.70
C LEU A 235 14.08 3.53 -2.23
N VAL A 236 15.28 2.95 -2.26
CA VAL A 236 15.52 1.57 -2.70
C VAL A 236 16.14 0.74 -1.58
N LEU A 237 15.94 -0.57 -1.62
CA LEU A 237 16.55 -1.47 -0.64
C LEU A 237 18.02 -1.73 -0.98
N ARG A 238 18.89 -1.47 0.00
CA ARG A 238 20.34 -1.70 -0.10
C ARG A 238 20.69 -3.14 -0.48
N SER A 239 19.93 -4.11 0.01
CA SER A 239 20.16 -5.54 -0.24
C SER A 239 20.08 -5.90 -1.73
N TYR A 240 19.05 -5.44 -2.43
CA TYR A 240 18.88 -5.66 -3.88
C TYR A 240 19.96 -4.97 -4.71
N VAL A 241 20.29 -3.73 -4.34
CA VAL A 241 21.35 -2.94 -4.99
C VAL A 241 22.70 -3.65 -4.88
N LEU A 242 23.06 -4.13 -3.69
CA LEU A 242 24.33 -4.85 -3.48
C LEU A 242 24.36 -6.21 -4.17
N ALA A 243 23.24 -6.93 -4.14
CA ALA A 243 23.09 -8.20 -4.85
C ALA A 243 23.13 -8.03 -6.37
N GLY A 244 23.12 -6.80 -6.90
CA GLY A 244 23.01 -6.54 -8.33
C GLY A 244 21.70 -7.08 -8.93
N ASN A 245 20.67 -7.25 -8.10
CA ASN A 245 19.34 -7.72 -8.47
C ASN A 245 18.36 -6.53 -8.44
N ALA A 246 18.68 -5.49 -9.19
CA ALA A 246 18.02 -4.18 -9.13
C ALA A 246 17.31 -3.82 -10.45
N GLY A 247 17.08 -4.79 -11.34
CA GLY A 247 16.54 -4.55 -12.68
C GLY A 247 15.19 -3.83 -12.65
N HIS A 248 14.32 -4.18 -11.69
CA HIS A 248 13.05 -3.51 -11.45
C HIS A 248 13.19 -2.02 -11.11
N TYR A 249 14.22 -1.64 -10.32
CA TYR A 249 14.54 -0.24 -10.01
C TYR A 249 15.08 0.52 -11.22
N ASP A 250 15.93 -0.13 -12.02
CA ASP A 250 16.56 0.48 -13.20
C ASP A 250 15.51 0.97 -14.20
N GLY A 251 14.46 0.18 -14.43
CA GLY A 251 13.37 0.60 -15.31
C GLY A 251 12.57 1.79 -14.77
N VAL A 252 12.31 1.87 -13.46
CA VAL A 252 11.63 3.04 -12.86
C VAL A 252 12.48 4.29 -12.95
N ILE A 253 13.79 4.19 -12.70
CA ILE A 253 14.72 5.29 -12.87
C ILE A 253 14.69 5.78 -14.32
N ALA A 254 14.79 4.86 -15.29
CA ALA A 254 14.79 5.19 -16.70
C ALA A 254 13.47 5.85 -17.16
N THR A 255 12.30 5.36 -16.73
CA THR A 255 11.02 5.96 -17.12
C THR A 255 10.80 7.36 -16.53
N LEU A 256 11.23 7.60 -15.30
CA LEU A 256 11.20 8.93 -14.68
C LEU A 256 12.17 9.90 -15.38
N GLU A 257 13.40 9.46 -15.67
CA GLU A 257 14.38 10.27 -16.41
C GLU A 257 13.89 10.60 -17.82
N ALA A 258 13.25 9.64 -18.51
CA ALA A 258 12.67 9.85 -19.84
C ALA A 258 11.54 10.89 -19.86
N ARG A 259 10.87 11.12 -18.72
CA ARG A 259 9.88 12.20 -18.52
C ARG A 259 10.54 13.55 -18.19
N GLY A 260 11.87 13.63 -18.16
CA GLY A 260 12.62 14.83 -17.86
C GLY A 260 12.72 15.16 -16.38
N LEU A 261 12.45 14.20 -15.49
CA LEU A 261 12.62 14.35 -14.04
C LEU A 261 14.06 14.03 -13.65
N ARG A 262 14.58 14.79 -12.68
CA ARG A 262 15.83 14.46 -12.00
C ARG A 262 15.56 13.42 -10.93
N VAL A 263 16.20 12.27 -11.03
CA VAL A 263 15.98 11.15 -10.11
C VAL A 263 17.13 11.04 -9.12
N ILE A 264 16.83 10.90 -7.83
CA ILE A 264 17.81 10.74 -6.76
C ILE A 264 17.54 9.43 -6.02
N PRO A 265 18.07 8.28 -6.52
CA PRO A 265 17.90 7.00 -5.86
C PRO A 265 18.87 6.86 -4.68
N VAL A 266 18.31 6.61 -3.51
CA VAL A 266 19.06 6.51 -2.24
C VAL A 266 18.66 5.25 -1.49
N PHE A 267 19.56 4.78 -0.65
CA PHE A 267 19.32 3.67 0.25
C PHE A 267 19.88 3.97 1.64
N ALA A 268 19.31 3.30 2.63
CA ALA A 268 19.85 3.19 3.97
C ALA A 268 20.04 1.71 4.34
N SER A 269 20.84 1.44 5.37
CA SER A 269 21.04 0.11 5.92
C SER A 269 19.87 -0.26 6.84
N GLY A 270 19.36 -1.48 6.68
CA GLY A 270 18.19 -1.93 7.42
C GLY A 270 16.88 -1.46 6.78
N LEU A 271 15.87 -1.26 7.62
CA LEU A 271 14.50 -0.89 7.19
C LEU A 271 14.08 0.48 7.74
N ASP A 272 15.04 1.36 8.02
CA ASP A 272 14.80 2.75 8.40
C ASP A 272 15.35 3.67 7.32
N ALA A 273 14.47 4.31 6.56
CA ALA A 273 14.83 5.19 5.45
C ALA A 273 15.19 6.62 5.87
N ARG A 274 14.93 7.02 7.13
CA ARG A 274 15.16 8.40 7.60
C ARG A 274 16.59 8.89 7.38
N PRO A 275 17.66 8.11 7.66
CA PRO A 275 19.03 8.57 7.43
C PRO A 275 19.32 8.93 5.97
N ALA A 276 18.67 8.25 5.01
CA ALA A 276 18.82 8.57 3.59
C ALA A 276 18.04 9.84 3.21
N ILE A 277 16.82 9.99 3.75
CA ILE A 277 16.00 11.20 3.57
C ILE A 277 16.72 12.43 4.11
N GLU A 278 17.13 12.40 5.38
CA GLU A 278 17.79 13.52 6.05
C GLU A 278 19.06 13.95 5.32
N LYS A 279 19.83 12.97 4.82
CA LYS A 279 21.11 13.23 4.15
C LYS A 279 20.95 13.79 2.74
N PHE A 280 19.97 13.30 1.96
CA PHE A 280 19.92 13.54 0.52
C PHE A 280 18.70 14.33 0.03
N PHE A 281 17.62 14.38 0.81
CA PHE A 281 16.38 15.05 0.42
C PHE A 281 16.10 16.30 1.24
N ILE A 282 16.85 16.56 2.32
CA ILE A 282 16.70 17.75 3.16
C ILE A 282 18.02 18.52 3.16
N ARG A 283 17.94 19.84 2.94
CA ARG A 283 19.07 20.75 3.07
C ARG A 283 18.63 21.98 3.85
N ASN A 284 19.33 22.28 4.95
CA ASN A 284 19.01 23.40 5.83
C ASN A 284 17.55 23.39 6.31
N GLY A 285 17.00 22.21 6.60
CA GLY A 285 15.62 22.03 7.05
C GLY A 285 14.55 22.15 5.96
N VAL A 286 14.94 22.31 4.69
CA VAL A 286 14.02 22.42 3.55
C VAL A 286 14.19 21.23 2.62
N ALA A 287 13.08 20.70 2.12
CA ALA A 287 13.11 19.63 1.12
C ALA A 287 13.77 20.08 -0.20
N THR A 288 14.61 19.22 -0.78
CA THR A 288 15.28 19.43 -2.06
C THR A 288 14.68 18.60 -3.20
N VAL A 289 13.57 17.92 -2.93
CA VAL A 289 12.83 17.09 -3.88
C VAL A 289 11.39 17.60 -3.98
N ASP A 290 10.73 17.33 -5.10
CA ASP A 290 9.33 17.67 -5.36
C ASP A 290 8.37 16.53 -4.96
N ALA A 291 8.85 15.29 -4.92
CA ALA A 291 8.14 14.09 -4.48
C ALA A 291 9.11 13.00 -4.01
N VAL A 292 8.65 12.08 -3.15
CA VAL A 292 9.40 10.89 -2.71
C VAL A 292 8.62 9.63 -3.09
N ILE A 293 9.31 8.67 -3.70
CA ILE A 293 8.76 7.35 -4.00
C ILE A 293 9.55 6.31 -3.21
N SER A 294 8.87 5.57 -2.34
CA SER A 294 9.39 4.33 -1.79
C SER A 294 9.16 3.20 -2.78
N LEU A 295 10.24 2.53 -3.18
CA LEU A 295 10.23 1.30 -3.99
C LEU A 295 10.58 0.07 -3.15
N THR A 296 10.56 0.19 -1.82
CA THR A 296 11.02 -0.85 -0.90
C THR A 296 9.98 -1.97 -0.70
N GLY A 297 8.70 -1.67 -0.91
CA GLY A 297 7.60 -2.58 -0.56
C GLY A 297 7.36 -2.71 0.95
N PHE A 298 7.94 -1.82 1.77
CA PHE A 298 7.75 -1.78 3.22
C PHE A 298 7.40 -0.38 3.70
N SER A 299 7.01 -0.28 4.97
CA SER A 299 6.90 1.00 5.68
C SER A 299 8.23 1.77 5.62
N LEU A 300 8.14 3.08 5.74
CA LEU A 300 9.28 3.98 5.75
C LEU A 300 10.25 3.70 6.91
N VAL A 301 9.69 3.35 8.07
CA VAL A 301 10.42 3.07 9.31
C VAL A 301 9.93 1.74 9.87
N GLY A 302 10.48 0.65 9.37
CA GLY A 302 10.16 -0.69 9.84
C GLY A 302 9.99 -1.73 8.74
N GLY A 303 9.71 -2.96 9.16
CA GLY A 303 9.44 -4.11 8.31
C GLY A 303 8.16 -4.84 8.69
N PRO A 304 7.92 -6.03 8.13
CA PRO A 304 6.68 -6.80 8.37
C PRO A 304 6.41 -7.10 9.85
N ALA A 305 7.46 -7.18 10.69
CA ALA A 305 7.36 -7.51 12.11
C ALA A 305 7.38 -6.29 13.06
N TYR A 306 7.60 -5.08 12.54
CA TYR A 306 7.68 -3.85 13.34
C TYR A 306 7.51 -2.64 12.43
N ASN A 307 6.54 -1.77 12.71
CA ASN A 307 6.31 -0.50 12.01
C ASN A 307 6.27 0.64 13.05
N ASP A 308 7.03 1.70 12.82
CA ASP A 308 6.96 2.95 13.57
C ASP A 308 6.37 4.07 12.70
N SER A 309 5.04 4.04 12.53
CA SER A 309 4.32 5.03 11.72
C SER A 309 4.41 6.44 12.28
N LYS A 310 4.67 6.61 13.59
CA LYS A 310 4.85 7.95 14.19
C LYS A 310 6.17 8.57 13.74
N ALA A 311 7.26 7.80 13.78
CA ALA A 311 8.53 8.24 13.25
C ALA A 311 8.46 8.52 11.73
N ALA A 312 7.67 7.74 10.99
CA ALA A 312 7.42 7.99 9.57
C ALA A 312 6.64 9.30 9.36
N GLU A 313 5.58 9.54 10.12
CA GLU A 313 4.78 10.77 10.08
C GLU A 313 5.66 12.01 10.36
N GLU A 314 6.54 11.95 11.36
CA GLU A 314 7.43 13.07 11.73
C GLU A 314 8.35 13.48 10.58
N ILE A 315 9.07 12.52 9.97
CA ILE A 315 9.99 12.82 8.87
C ILE A 315 9.26 13.24 7.59
N LEU A 316 8.10 12.64 7.30
CA LEU A 316 7.30 12.97 6.12
C LEU A 316 6.65 14.36 6.26
N SER A 317 6.23 14.72 7.47
CA SER A 317 5.74 16.08 7.78
C SER A 317 6.83 17.13 7.62
N GLN A 318 8.08 16.81 8.01
CA GLN A 318 9.21 17.70 7.78
C GLN A 318 9.54 17.88 6.29
N LEU A 319 9.39 16.81 5.50
CA LEU A 319 9.58 16.84 4.06
C LEU A 319 8.49 17.64 3.32
N ASP A 320 7.22 17.50 3.74
CA ASP A 320 6.04 18.17 3.15
C ASP A 320 5.95 18.04 1.61
N VAL A 321 6.21 16.83 1.09
CA VAL A 321 6.08 16.48 -0.34
C VAL A 321 5.23 15.22 -0.50
N PRO A 322 4.63 14.99 -1.69
CA PRO A 322 3.92 13.74 -1.95
C PRO A 322 4.82 12.52 -1.70
N TYR A 323 4.32 11.61 -0.86
CA TYR A 323 4.96 10.32 -0.57
C TYR A 323 4.17 9.20 -1.24
N ILE A 324 4.81 8.54 -2.20
CA ILE A 324 4.24 7.42 -2.95
C ILE A 324 4.90 6.12 -2.46
N ALA A 325 4.11 5.10 -2.13
CA ALA A 325 4.64 3.77 -1.87
C ALA A 325 4.27 2.84 -3.02
N ALA A 326 5.22 2.60 -3.91
CA ALA A 326 5.10 1.62 -4.99
C ALA A 326 5.87 0.36 -4.61
N HIS A 327 5.33 -0.81 -4.96
CA HIS A 327 5.88 -2.09 -4.50
C HIS A 327 6.14 -3.03 -5.68
N PRO A 328 7.17 -3.89 -5.61
CA PRO A 328 7.26 -5.02 -6.52
C PRO A 328 6.36 -6.18 -6.05
N VAL A 329 6.18 -7.21 -6.88
CA VAL A 329 5.74 -8.54 -6.39
C VAL A 329 6.94 -9.38 -6.00
N GLU A 330 6.83 -10.05 -4.85
CA GLU A 330 7.92 -10.80 -4.20
C GLU A 330 7.52 -12.24 -3.84
N PHE A 331 6.25 -12.46 -3.50
CA PHE A 331 5.70 -13.76 -3.11
C PHE A 331 4.93 -14.42 -4.26
N GLN A 332 4.78 -13.72 -5.37
CA GLN A 332 4.30 -14.25 -6.64
C GLN A 332 5.14 -13.68 -7.79
N THR A 333 5.04 -14.30 -8.95
CA THR A 333 5.68 -13.82 -10.18
C THR A 333 4.79 -12.80 -10.90
N MET A 334 5.37 -11.98 -11.76
CA MET A 334 4.61 -11.05 -12.60
C MET A 334 3.63 -11.78 -13.53
N GLN A 335 3.97 -13.00 -13.98
CA GLN A 335 3.06 -13.84 -14.75
C GLN A 335 1.85 -14.27 -13.91
N GLN A 336 2.06 -14.73 -12.67
CA GLN A 336 1.00 -15.08 -11.72
C GLN A 336 0.11 -13.88 -11.39
N TRP A 337 0.71 -12.72 -11.07
CA TRP A 337 -0.04 -11.48 -10.86
C TRP A 337 -0.84 -11.07 -12.11
N GLY A 338 -0.23 -11.19 -13.28
CA GLY A 338 -0.85 -10.84 -14.56
C GLY A 338 -2.12 -11.64 -14.82
N ALA A 339 -2.04 -12.96 -14.66
CA ALA A 339 -3.14 -13.90 -14.85
C ALA A 339 -4.21 -13.88 -13.74
N SER A 340 -3.89 -13.35 -12.56
CA SER A 340 -4.78 -13.33 -11.39
C SER A 340 -5.91 -12.30 -11.50
N ASP A 341 -7.17 -12.73 -11.43
CA ASP A 341 -8.32 -11.80 -11.33
C ASP A 341 -8.30 -10.98 -10.03
N ARG A 342 -7.73 -11.51 -8.95
CA ARG A 342 -7.63 -10.82 -7.65
C ARG A 342 -6.56 -9.72 -7.66
N GLY A 343 -5.47 -9.93 -8.41
CA GLY A 343 -4.25 -9.13 -8.30
C GLY A 343 -3.32 -9.68 -7.22
N LEU A 344 -3.02 -8.90 -6.18
CA LEU A 344 -2.04 -9.29 -5.14
C LEU A 344 -2.49 -10.50 -4.30
N LEU A 345 -1.52 -11.23 -3.75
CA LEU A 345 -1.79 -12.22 -2.70
C LEU A 345 -2.18 -11.51 -1.39
N PRO A 346 -2.98 -12.12 -0.48
CA PRO A 346 -3.41 -11.46 0.75
C PRO A 346 -2.22 -11.06 1.64
N VAL A 347 -1.20 -11.92 1.71
CA VAL A 347 0.04 -11.63 2.44
C VAL A 347 0.79 -10.44 1.84
N GLU A 348 0.87 -10.34 0.52
CA GLU A 348 1.47 -9.20 -0.19
C GLU A 348 0.69 -7.92 0.04
N SER A 349 -0.64 -7.97 -0.10
CA SER A 349 -1.50 -6.80 0.09
C SER A 349 -1.40 -6.27 1.52
N THR A 350 -1.28 -7.14 2.53
CA THR A 350 -1.09 -6.71 3.91
C THR A 350 0.26 -6.03 4.11
N ILE A 351 1.35 -6.67 3.67
CA ILE A 351 2.71 -6.20 3.93
C ILE A 351 3.05 -4.94 3.11
N MET A 352 2.67 -4.91 1.84
CA MET A 352 3.15 -3.93 0.87
C MET A 352 2.15 -2.80 0.59
N VAL A 353 0.90 -2.95 1.01
CA VAL A 353 -0.15 -1.93 0.82
C VAL A 353 -0.67 -1.46 2.17
N SER A 354 -1.27 -2.36 2.97
CA SER A 354 -1.93 -1.96 4.23
C SER A 354 -0.97 -1.35 5.27
N ILE A 355 0.24 -1.90 5.43
CA ILE A 355 1.21 -1.38 6.40
C ILE A 355 1.75 0.01 5.97
N PRO A 356 2.22 0.22 4.73
CA PRO A 356 2.62 1.56 4.26
C PRO A 356 1.50 2.60 4.26
N GLU A 357 0.23 2.18 4.13
CA GLU A 357 -0.91 3.11 4.23
C GLU A 357 -0.96 3.84 5.57
N LEU A 358 -0.47 3.21 6.66
CA LEU A 358 -0.38 3.80 7.99
C LEU A 358 0.66 4.94 8.07
N ASP A 359 1.65 4.93 7.18
CA ASP A 359 2.65 6.01 7.09
C ASP A 359 2.11 7.23 6.33
N GLY A 360 0.88 7.18 5.81
CA GLY A 360 0.29 8.24 4.99
C GLY A 360 0.68 8.17 3.51
N CYS A 361 1.16 7.02 3.01
CA CYS A 361 1.53 6.88 1.60
C CYS A 361 0.32 7.01 0.66
N THR A 362 0.58 7.37 -0.59
CA THR A 362 -0.42 7.48 -1.66
C THR A 362 -0.03 6.62 -2.85
N VAL A 363 -0.97 6.42 -3.80
CA VAL A 363 -0.75 5.71 -5.08
C VAL A 363 -0.08 4.32 -4.91
N PRO A 364 -0.72 3.37 -4.20
CA PRO A 364 -0.19 2.00 -4.09
C PRO A 364 -0.23 1.33 -5.46
N MET A 365 0.94 1.09 -6.05
CA MET A 365 1.05 0.59 -7.42
C MET A 365 2.22 -0.37 -7.58
N LEU A 366 1.99 -1.42 -8.38
CA LEU A 366 3.04 -2.33 -8.83
C LEU A 366 3.98 -1.59 -9.79
N PHE A 367 5.28 -1.86 -9.77
CA PHE A 367 6.21 -1.40 -10.83
C PHE A 367 7.05 -2.51 -11.47
N GLY A 368 7.03 -3.72 -10.90
CA GLY A 368 7.82 -4.85 -11.36
C GLY A 368 7.79 -6.00 -10.36
N GLY A 369 8.72 -6.94 -10.49
CA GLY A 369 8.85 -8.07 -9.58
C GLY A 369 9.56 -9.25 -10.21
N ARG A 370 9.44 -10.42 -9.58
CA ARG A 370 10.07 -11.66 -10.05
C ARG A 370 9.37 -12.21 -11.28
N THR A 371 10.11 -12.98 -12.07
CA THR A 371 9.57 -13.75 -13.20
C THR A 371 9.57 -15.23 -12.87
N ASP A 372 8.66 -16.00 -13.45
CA ASP A 372 8.67 -17.46 -13.32
C ASP A 372 9.73 -18.18 -14.18
N GLY A 373 10.58 -17.45 -14.91
CA GLY A 373 11.63 -18.02 -15.76
C GLY A 373 11.13 -18.85 -16.94
N SER A 374 9.81 -18.96 -17.15
CA SER A 374 9.20 -19.81 -18.18
C SER A 374 9.42 -19.32 -19.61
N GLY A 375 9.74 -18.04 -19.77
CA GLY A 375 9.77 -17.36 -21.06
C GLY A 375 8.39 -16.92 -21.57
N GLU A 376 7.31 -17.32 -20.92
CA GLU A 376 5.95 -16.93 -21.28
C GLU A 376 5.71 -15.43 -21.07
N PRO A 377 4.90 -14.79 -21.95
CA PRO A 377 4.63 -13.36 -21.85
C PRO A 377 3.76 -13.05 -20.62
N CYS A 378 4.14 -12.02 -19.88
CA CYS A 378 3.30 -11.50 -18.81
C CYS A 378 1.99 -10.91 -19.38
N THR A 379 0.85 -11.45 -18.95
CA THR A 379 -0.48 -11.07 -19.44
C THR A 379 -1.11 -9.91 -18.66
N GLY A 380 -0.38 -9.27 -17.73
CA GLY A 380 -0.92 -8.20 -16.89
C GLY A 380 -1.27 -6.91 -17.66
N CYS A 381 -0.60 -6.64 -18.79
CA CYS A 381 -0.80 -5.46 -19.62
C CYS A 381 -0.69 -5.80 -21.12
N HIS A 382 -0.91 -4.81 -21.98
CA HIS A 382 -0.88 -4.98 -23.44
C HIS A 382 0.54 -5.19 -24.02
N LYS A 383 1.62 -4.89 -23.25
CA LYS A 383 3.00 -5.02 -23.74
C LYS A 383 3.46 -6.48 -23.90
N GLY A 384 2.87 -7.42 -23.15
CA GLY A 384 3.20 -8.83 -23.25
C GLY A 384 4.69 -9.15 -23.04
N CYS A 385 5.36 -8.48 -22.12
CA CYS A 385 6.81 -8.62 -21.93
C CYS A 385 7.21 -10.07 -21.63
N THR A 386 8.25 -10.54 -22.31
CA THR A 386 8.92 -11.83 -22.06
C THR A 386 10.29 -11.61 -21.45
N PHE A 387 10.80 -12.60 -20.73
CA PHE A 387 12.06 -12.49 -19.97
C PHE A 387 12.99 -13.67 -20.26
N PRO A 388 13.41 -13.90 -21.53
CA PRO A 388 14.07 -15.14 -21.96
C PRO A 388 15.45 -15.39 -21.33
N ASN A 389 16.08 -14.35 -20.80
CA ASN A 389 17.39 -14.43 -20.14
C ASN A 389 17.32 -14.18 -18.62
N ALA A 390 16.12 -13.97 -18.07
CA ALA A 390 15.95 -13.76 -16.65
C ALA A 390 15.94 -15.11 -15.93
N LYS A 391 16.65 -15.20 -14.82
CA LYS A 391 16.51 -16.35 -13.92
C LYS A 391 15.25 -16.18 -13.07
N GLU A 392 14.70 -17.29 -12.56
CA GLU A 392 13.47 -17.31 -11.72
C GLU A 392 13.47 -16.32 -10.54
N ARG A 393 14.65 -15.85 -10.12
CA ARG A 393 14.83 -14.97 -8.95
C ARG A 393 15.28 -13.55 -9.30
N ASP A 394 15.42 -13.24 -10.58
CA ASP A 394 15.78 -11.89 -11.02
C ASP A 394 14.55 -10.97 -10.97
N MET A 395 14.76 -9.80 -10.38
CA MET A 395 13.76 -8.73 -10.36
C MET A 395 13.76 -8.00 -11.70
N GLN A 396 12.58 -7.93 -12.30
CA GLN A 396 12.38 -7.33 -13.62
C GLN A 396 11.37 -6.19 -13.52
N THR A 397 11.51 -5.20 -14.40
CA THR A 397 10.55 -4.11 -14.51
C THR A 397 9.32 -4.57 -15.29
N CYS A 398 8.14 -4.23 -14.79
CA CYS A 398 6.94 -4.21 -15.63
C CYS A 398 6.90 -2.84 -16.34
N VAL A 399 7.38 -2.79 -17.59
CA VAL A 399 7.61 -1.53 -18.32
C VAL A 399 6.41 -0.60 -18.29
N GLU A 400 5.23 -1.12 -18.60
CA GLU A 400 4.00 -0.33 -18.65
C GLU A 400 3.59 0.21 -17.26
N ARG A 401 3.78 -0.57 -16.20
CA ARG A 401 3.51 -0.10 -14.83
C ARG A 401 4.51 0.96 -14.38
N ALA A 402 5.79 0.83 -14.76
CA ALA A 402 6.82 1.84 -14.52
C ALA A 402 6.57 3.13 -15.34
N GLU A 403 6.03 3.02 -16.56
CA GLU A 403 5.57 4.16 -17.37
C GLU A 403 4.41 4.88 -16.68
N MET A 404 3.41 4.15 -16.18
CA MET A 404 2.26 4.71 -15.46
C MET A 404 2.65 5.39 -14.14
N LEU A 405 3.50 4.75 -13.33
CA LEU A 405 4.06 5.36 -12.12
C LEU A 405 4.77 6.68 -12.45
N ALA A 406 5.59 6.69 -13.50
CA ALA A 406 6.28 7.90 -13.93
C ALA A 406 5.30 8.98 -14.44
N SER A 407 4.21 8.63 -15.14
CA SER A 407 3.16 9.57 -15.54
C SER A 407 2.50 10.24 -14.32
N ARG A 408 2.05 9.44 -13.35
CA ARG A 408 1.41 9.94 -12.11
C ARG A 408 2.32 10.87 -11.33
N VAL A 409 3.57 10.46 -11.15
CA VAL A 409 4.58 11.27 -10.45
C VAL A 409 4.86 12.57 -11.20
N THR A 410 4.95 12.53 -12.53
CA THR A 410 5.14 13.73 -13.36
C THR A 410 3.99 14.71 -13.15
N LYS A 411 2.73 14.25 -13.12
CA LYS A 411 1.57 15.10 -12.84
C LYS A 411 1.58 15.68 -11.42
N LEU A 412 1.97 14.89 -10.42
CA LEU A 412 2.10 15.36 -9.03
C LEU A 412 3.18 16.44 -8.90
N VAL A 413 4.35 16.23 -9.51
CA VAL A 413 5.45 17.21 -9.55
C VAL A 413 5.02 18.48 -10.28
N ALA A 414 4.35 18.34 -11.43
CA ALA A 414 3.82 19.47 -12.18
C ALA A 414 2.79 20.25 -11.36
N LEU A 415 1.85 19.57 -10.68
CA LEU A 415 0.87 20.19 -9.79
C LEU A 415 1.54 21.02 -8.69
N ARG A 416 2.56 20.45 -8.03
CA ARG A 416 3.31 21.15 -6.97
C ARG A 416 3.99 22.42 -7.48
N ARG A 417 4.63 22.35 -8.65
CA ARG A 417 5.38 23.46 -9.26
C ARG A 417 4.49 24.50 -9.93
N THR A 418 3.28 24.13 -10.33
CA THR A 418 2.32 25.05 -10.95
C THR A 418 1.78 26.03 -9.92
N GLU A 419 1.82 27.32 -10.26
CA GLU A 419 1.23 28.39 -9.46
C GLU A 419 -0.27 28.16 -9.24
N ARG A 420 -0.77 28.42 -8.02
CA ARG A 420 -2.17 28.15 -7.65
C ARG A 420 -3.18 28.76 -8.62
N ALA A 421 -2.97 30.00 -9.08
CA ALA A 421 -3.86 30.68 -10.01
C ALA A 421 -3.99 29.99 -11.38
N LYS A 422 -2.98 29.22 -11.79
CA LYS A 422 -2.94 28.51 -13.08
C LYS A 422 -3.39 27.05 -12.98
N ARG A 423 -3.70 26.57 -11.78
CA ARG A 423 -4.11 25.17 -11.57
C ARG A 423 -5.54 24.99 -12.04
N LYS A 424 -5.74 24.09 -13.00
CA LYS A 424 -7.05 23.58 -13.41
C LYS A 424 -7.46 22.42 -12.52
N LEU A 425 -8.61 22.50 -11.87
CA LEU A 425 -9.07 21.48 -10.93
C LEU A 425 -10.46 21.00 -11.32
N ALA A 426 -10.63 19.69 -11.42
CA ALA A 426 -11.95 19.09 -11.57
C ALA A 426 -12.49 18.69 -10.20
N ILE A 427 -13.71 19.03 -9.88
CA ILE A 427 -14.44 18.55 -8.70
C ILE A 427 -15.58 17.66 -9.23
N VAL A 428 -15.61 16.41 -8.80
CA VAL A 428 -16.61 15.43 -9.25
C VAL A 428 -17.60 15.19 -8.12
N ILE A 429 -18.87 15.51 -8.37
CA ILE A 429 -20.00 15.20 -7.48
C ILE A 429 -20.76 13.97 -8.00
N PHE A 430 -21.38 13.25 -7.07
CA PHE A 430 -22.08 12.00 -7.37
C PHE A 430 -23.59 12.17 -7.43
N ASN A 431 -24.24 11.23 -8.13
CA ASN A 431 -25.69 11.16 -8.27
C ASN A 431 -26.17 9.78 -7.80
N PHE A 432 -26.02 9.49 -6.50
CA PHE A 432 -26.30 8.18 -5.91
C PHE A 432 -27.27 8.26 -4.71
N PRO A 433 -28.31 7.38 -4.64
CA PRO A 433 -28.67 6.34 -5.61
C PRO A 433 -29.25 6.95 -6.90
N PRO A 434 -28.97 6.35 -8.08
CA PRO A 434 -29.51 6.85 -9.34
C PRO A 434 -31.05 6.83 -9.28
N ASN A 435 -31.68 7.92 -9.73
CA ASN A 435 -33.14 8.10 -9.80
C ASN A 435 -33.90 8.12 -8.45
N ALA A 436 -33.23 8.02 -7.30
CA ALA A 436 -33.87 7.98 -5.97
C ALA A 436 -33.53 9.18 -5.06
N GLY A 437 -32.66 10.10 -5.50
CA GLY A 437 -32.25 11.28 -4.73
C GLY A 437 -31.94 12.51 -5.60
N ASN A 438 -31.76 13.67 -4.94
CA ASN A 438 -31.31 14.90 -5.59
C ASN A 438 -29.85 14.76 -6.05
N THR A 439 -29.48 15.34 -7.18
CA THR A 439 -28.08 15.38 -7.64
C THR A 439 -27.17 16.01 -6.59
N GLY A 440 -25.99 15.41 -6.35
CA GLY A 440 -25.08 15.86 -5.30
C GLY A 440 -25.46 15.33 -3.91
N THR A 441 -25.76 14.04 -3.80
CA THR A 441 -25.92 13.35 -2.51
C THR A 441 -24.65 12.59 -2.16
N ALA A 442 -24.20 12.73 -0.92
CA ALA A 442 -23.10 11.98 -0.33
C ALA A 442 -23.43 11.65 1.12
N ALA A 443 -22.92 10.53 1.64
CA ALA A 443 -23.27 10.08 2.98
C ALA A 443 -22.98 11.18 4.01
N TYR A 444 -24.06 11.62 4.67
CA TYR A 444 -24.06 12.60 5.73
C TYR A 444 -23.38 13.95 5.42
N LEU A 445 -23.32 14.34 4.14
CA LEU A 445 -22.64 15.54 3.68
C LEU A 445 -23.60 16.48 2.96
N SER A 446 -23.62 17.75 3.35
CA SER A 446 -24.30 18.81 2.62
C SER A 446 -23.42 19.25 1.46
N VAL A 447 -23.55 18.55 0.31
CA VAL A 447 -22.60 18.65 -0.81
C VAL A 447 -22.49 20.07 -1.35
N PHE A 448 -23.59 20.75 -1.67
CA PHE A 448 -23.53 22.10 -2.27
C PHE A 448 -23.04 23.17 -1.29
N ALA A 449 -23.39 23.09 -0.01
CA ALA A 449 -22.86 24.01 1.00
C ALA A 449 -21.35 23.80 1.20
N SER A 450 -20.94 22.54 1.32
CA SER A 450 -19.52 22.15 1.43
C SER A 450 -18.72 22.54 0.18
N LEU A 451 -19.31 22.38 -1.00
CA LEU A 451 -18.71 22.78 -2.27
C LEU A 451 -18.55 24.30 -2.34
N TYR A 452 -19.58 25.06 -1.98
CA TYR A 452 -19.52 26.52 -1.91
C TYR A 452 -18.41 27.01 -0.97
N ASN A 453 -18.31 26.41 0.23
CA ASN A 453 -17.23 26.68 1.18
C ASN A 453 -15.85 26.33 0.58
N THR A 454 -15.75 25.20 -0.12
CA THR A 454 -14.53 24.78 -0.80
C THR A 454 -14.11 25.78 -1.88
N LEU A 455 -15.01 26.19 -2.78
CA LEU A 455 -14.72 27.18 -3.83
C LEU A 455 -14.32 28.53 -3.24
N THR A 456 -15.00 28.95 -2.15
CA THR A 456 -14.67 30.19 -1.42
C THR A 456 -13.27 30.13 -0.81
N ALA A 457 -12.93 29.01 -0.16
CA ALA A 457 -11.61 28.79 0.41
C ALA A 457 -10.52 28.73 -0.68
N MET A 458 -10.81 28.12 -1.83
CA MET A 458 -9.92 28.11 -2.99
C MET A 458 -9.67 29.52 -3.54
N LYS A 459 -10.70 30.36 -3.69
CA LYS A 459 -10.54 31.76 -4.10
C LYS A 459 -9.62 32.51 -3.14
N LYS A 460 -9.86 32.38 -1.84
CA LYS A 460 -9.02 32.97 -0.78
C LYS A 460 -7.58 32.42 -0.81
N GLY A 461 -7.41 31.16 -1.18
CA GLY A 461 -6.12 30.49 -1.32
C GLY A 461 -5.31 30.89 -2.56
N GLY A 462 -5.86 31.74 -3.43
CA GLY A 462 -5.21 32.25 -4.65
C GLY A 462 -5.45 31.41 -5.91
N TYR A 463 -6.46 30.54 -5.91
CA TYR A 463 -6.90 29.84 -7.11
C TYR A 463 -7.79 30.75 -7.96
N ASP A 464 -7.73 30.57 -9.29
CA ASP A 464 -8.63 31.24 -10.21
C ASP A 464 -9.97 30.50 -10.28
N VAL A 465 -10.94 31.00 -9.52
CA VAL A 465 -12.28 30.42 -9.41
C VAL A 465 -13.32 31.53 -9.32
N ASP A 466 -14.42 31.37 -10.04
CA ASP A 466 -15.56 32.28 -10.02
C ASP A 466 -16.63 31.74 -9.08
N VAL A 467 -16.57 32.17 -7.81
CA VAL A 467 -17.50 31.69 -6.79
C VAL A 467 -18.89 32.29 -7.06
N PRO A 468 -19.96 31.47 -7.19
CA PRO A 468 -21.32 31.97 -7.34
C PRO A 468 -21.76 32.84 -6.16
N ALA A 469 -22.85 33.60 -6.32
CA ALA A 469 -23.32 34.53 -5.28
C ALA A 469 -23.88 33.83 -4.02
N SER A 470 -24.31 32.58 -4.14
CA SER A 470 -24.88 31.79 -3.04
C SER A 470 -24.79 30.30 -3.35
N VAL A 471 -25.08 29.47 -2.33
CA VAL A 471 -25.21 28.00 -2.47
C VAL A 471 -26.30 27.65 -3.50
N ASP A 472 -27.41 28.36 -3.51
CA ASP A 472 -28.50 28.11 -4.45
C ASP A 472 -28.13 28.50 -5.88
N ALA A 473 -27.42 29.63 -6.07
CA ALA A 473 -26.90 30.02 -7.38
C ALA A 473 -25.89 29.00 -7.93
N LEU A 474 -25.05 28.43 -7.06
CA LEU A 474 -24.15 27.33 -7.41
C LEU A 474 -24.94 26.09 -7.84
N ARG A 475 -25.97 25.71 -7.07
CA ARG A 475 -26.82 24.55 -7.38
C ARG A 475 -27.55 24.73 -8.71
N GLU A 476 -28.16 25.89 -8.94
CA GLU A 476 -28.89 26.23 -10.17
C GLU A 476 -27.97 26.15 -11.40
N GLN A 477 -26.75 26.69 -11.32
CA GLN A 477 -25.81 26.64 -12.45
C GLN A 477 -25.35 25.23 -12.80
N VAL A 478 -25.20 24.35 -11.80
CA VAL A 478 -24.74 22.96 -12.00
C VAL A 478 -25.87 22.05 -12.44
N VAL A 479 -27.04 22.14 -11.79
CA VAL A 479 -28.15 21.19 -11.95
C VAL A 479 -29.20 21.68 -12.95
N GLU A 480 -29.43 22.98 -13.09
CA GLU A 480 -30.47 23.49 -13.99
C GLU A 480 -29.86 24.04 -15.27
N GLY A 481 -29.06 25.12 -15.18
CA GLY A 481 -28.36 25.77 -16.29
C GLY A 481 -29.08 25.67 -17.65
N ASN A 482 -28.45 24.97 -18.59
CA ASN A 482 -29.00 24.72 -19.93
C ASN A 482 -29.68 23.34 -20.10
N ALA A 483 -29.98 22.62 -19.01
CA ALA A 483 -30.48 21.24 -19.03
C ALA A 483 -31.73 21.08 -19.92
N LYS A 484 -32.72 21.97 -19.75
CA LYS A 484 -33.97 21.97 -20.54
C LYS A 484 -33.75 22.11 -22.04
N ARG A 485 -32.71 22.83 -22.46
CA ARG A 485 -32.38 23.02 -23.89
C ARG A 485 -31.94 21.71 -24.54
N TYR A 486 -31.25 20.86 -23.80
CA TYR A 486 -30.69 19.61 -24.30
C TYR A 486 -31.47 18.37 -23.86
N GLY A 487 -32.57 18.54 -23.11
CA GLY A 487 -33.29 17.42 -22.50
C GLY A 487 -32.41 16.60 -21.54
N ALA A 488 -31.39 17.24 -20.94
CA ALA A 488 -30.46 16.60 -20.04
C ALA A 488 -30.95 16.69 -18.59
N MET A 489 -30.40 15.85 -17.71
CA MET A 489 -30.71 15.89 -16.27
C MET A 489 -30.03 17.05 -15.54
N ALA A 490 -28.99 17.65 -16.13
CA ALA A 490 -28.23 18.74 -15.53
C ALA A 490 -27.60 19.63 -16.62
N ASN A 491 -26.91 20.69 -16.20
CA ASN A 491 -26.24 21.60 -17.13
C ASN A 491 -25.21 20.83 -17.99
N VAL A 492 -25.29 20.99 -19.31
CA VAL A 492 -24.36 20.40 -20.28
C VAL A 492 -23.18 21.37 -20.44
N ALA A 493 -22.04 21.01 -19.86
CA ALA A 493 -20.80 21.78 -19.94
C ALA A 493 -20.09 21.58 -21.29
N ALA A 494 -20.11 20.36 -21.81
CA ALA A 494 -19.50 20.02 -23.09
C ALA A 494 -20.30 18.96 -23.83
N ARG A 495 -20.17 18.97 -25.16
CA ARG A 495 -20.72 17.96 -26.07
C ARG A 495 -19.57 17.35 -26.85
N ILE A 496 -19.35 16.06 -26.69
CA ILE A 496 -18.32 15.31 -27.39
C ILE A 496 -19.01 14.61 -28.55
N SER A 497 -18.65 14.93 -29.80
CA SER A 497 -19.27 14.26 -30.95
C SER A 497 -18.98 12.75 -30.94
N ALA A 498 -19.89 11.96 -31.49
CA ALA A 498 -19.70 10.53 -31.64
C ALA A 498 -18.38 10.23 -32.39
N ASP A 499 -18.09 10.96 -33.47
CA ASP A 499 -16.86 10.83 -34.25
C ASP A 499 -15.59 11.09 -33.41
N ASP A 500 -15.60 12.13 -32.55
CA ASP A 500 -14.46 12.39 -31.69
C ASP A 500 -14.26 11.29 -30.65
N HIS A 501 -15.36 10.79 -30.07
CA HIS A 501 -15.30 9.68 -29.12
C HIS A 501 -14.78 8.40 -29.76
N VAL A 502 -15.32 8.00 -30.92
CA VAL A 502 -14.88 6.81 -31.66
C VAL A 502 -13.39 6.88 -32.01
N ARG A 503 -12.91 8.07 -32.40
CA ARG A 503 -11.51 8.27 -32.79
C ARG A 503 -10.54 8.22 -31.60
N ARG A 504 -10.95 8.73 -30.44
CA ARG A 504 -10.04 8.96 -29.29
C ARG A 504 -10.17 7.93 -28.18
N GLU A 505 -11.23 7.13 -28.13
CA GLU A 505 -11.46 6.14 -27.08
C GLU A 505 -10.63 4.85 -27.31
N PRO A 506 -9.55 4.60 -26.56
CA PRO A 506 -8.67 3.46 -26.80
C PRO A 506 -9.36 2.11 -26.51
N HIS A 507 -10.37 2.13 -25.64
CA HIS A 507 -11.07 0.93 -25.18
C HIS A 507 -12.45 0.77 -25.82
N LEU A 508 -12.69 1.43 -26.96
CA LEU A 508 -14.01 1.52 -27.60
C LEU A 508 -14.64 0.15 -27.81
N ARG A 509 -13.88 -0.84 -28.27
CA ARG A 509 -14.39 -2.20 -28.51
C ARG A 509 -14.96 -2.87 -27.26
N GLU A 510 -14.34 -2.66 -26.10
CA GLU A 510 -14.81 -3.22 -24.82
C GLU A 510 -16.08 -2.50 -24.34
N ILE A 511 -16.21 -1.21 -24.64
CA ILE A 511 -17.41 -0.41 -24.33
C ILE A 511 -18.55 -0.80 -25.27
N GLU A 512 -18.31 -0.86 -26.57
CA GLU A 512 -19.34 -1.16 -27.58
C GLU A 512 -19.89 -2.58 -27.46
N ALA A 513 -19.04 -3.54 -27.05
CA ALA A 513 -19.47 -4.91 -26.78
C ALA A 513 -20.59 -4.98 -25.72
N GLN A 514 -20.60 -4.03 -24.78
CA GLN A 514 -21.58 -3.98 -23.69
C GLN A 514 -22.72 -2.98 -23.96
N TRP A 515 -22.41 -1.83 -24.55
CA TRP A 515 -23.31 -0.68 -24.62
C TRP A 515 -23.80 -0.35 -26.04
N GLY A 516 -23.38 -1.13 -27.05
CA GLY A 516 -23.67 -0.87 -28.45
C GLY A 516 -22.78 0.25 -29.02
N ALA A 517 -23.04 0.67 -30.26
CA ALA A 517 -22.22 1.68 -30.92
C ALA A 517 -22.25 3.04 -30.19
N ALA A 518 -21.11 3.74 -30.20
CA ALA A 518 -21.04 5.13 -29.78
C ALA A 518 -22.04 6.00 -30.57
N PRO A 519 -22.65 7.04 -29.96
CA PRO A 519 -22.40 7.58 -28.60
C PRO A 519 -23.14 6.85 -27.47
N GLY A 520 -23.83 5.74 -27.75
CA GLY A 520 -24.70 5.07 -26.79
C GLY A 520 -25.98 5.86 -26.48
N LYS A 521 -26.74 5.37 -25.48
CA LYS A 521 -28.04 5.94 -25.08
C LYS A 521 -27.96 6.82 -23.83
N GLN A 522 -26.95 6.64 -23.00
CA GLN A 522 -26.79 7.36 -21.74
C GLN A 522 -26.17 8.75 -21.99
N GLN A 523 -26.79 9.79 -21.45
CA GLN A 523 -26.32 11.19 -21.57
C GLN A 523 -25.94 11.56 -23.01
N SER A 524 -26.83 11.27 -23.96
CA SER A 524 -26.55 11.40 -25.40
C SER A 524 -27.77 11.92 -26.14
N ASP A 525 -27.56 12.74 -27.17
CA ASP A 525 -28.59 13.15 -28.14
C ASP A 525 -28.54 12.34 -29.45
N GLY A 526 -27.79 11.23 -29.46
CA GLY A 526 -27.59 10.37 -30.62
C GLY A 526 -26.49 10.86 -31.57
N GLY A 527 -26.08 12.12 -31.51
CA GLY A 527 -24.94 12.66 -32.26
C GLY A 527 -23.72 13.01 -31.38
N SER A 528 -23.96 13.21 -30.09
CA SER A 528 -22.96 13.62 -29.12
C SER A 528 -23.23 13.07 -27.73
N ILE A 529 -22.15 12.89 -26.96
CA ILE A 529 -22.15 12.55 -25.55
C ILE A 529 -22.07 13.84 -24.74
N PHE A 530 -22.90 13.98 -23.73
CA PHE A 530 -22.95 15.12 -22.83
C PHE A 530 -22.00 14.93 -21.65
N VAL A 531 -21.22 15.95 -21.36
CA VAL A 531 -20.49 16.11 -20.10
C VAL A 531 -21.30 17.05 -19.23
N LEU A 532 -21.84 16.53 -18.13
CA LEU A 532 -22.68 17.30 -17.22
C LEU A 532 -21.84 18.00 -16.14
N GLY A 533 -22.15 19.26 -15.85
CA GLY A 533 -21.42 20.08 -14.89
C GLY A 533 -21.41 21.57 -15.25
N ALA A 534 -20.60 22.35 -14.55
CA ALA A 534 -20.37 23.77 -14.83
C ALA A 534 -18.91 24.16 -14.55
N GLN A 535 -18.41 25.17 -15.26
CA GLN A 535 -17.04 25.69 -15.08
C GLN A 535 -17.09 27.06 -14.39
N PHE A 536 -16.20 27.24 -13.40
CA PHE A 536 -16.03 28.40 -12.56
C PHE A 536 -14.55 28.83 -12.60
N GLY A 537 -14.16 29.68 -13.55
CA GLY A 537 -12.75 29.98 -13.81
C GLY A 537 -11.95 28.73 -14.21
N ASN A 538 -10.88 28.43 -13.48
CA ASN A 538 -10.07 27.21 -13.65
C ASN A 538 -10.60 26.00 -12.85
N VAL A 539 -11.81 26.06 -12.30
CA VAL A 539 -12.44 24.93 -11.59
C VAL A 539 -13.63 24.40 -12.38
N PHE A 540 -13.63 23.11 -12.70
CA PHE A 540 -14.77 22.43 -13.33
C PHE A 540 -15.49 21.58 -12.29
N VAL A 541 -16.78 21.82 -12.05
CA VAL A 541 -17.63 20.96 -11.21
C VAL A 541 -18.43 20.04 -12.13
N GLY A 542 -18.04 18.77 -12.19
CA GLY A 542 -18.68 17.76 -13.03
C GLY A 542 -19.59 16.83 -12.23
N ILE A 543 -20.68 16.38 -12.85
CA ILE A 543 -21.55 15.34 -12.30
C ILE A 543 -21.13 14.01 -12.90
N GLN A 544 -20.68 13.07 -12.05
CA GLN A 544 -20.28 11.75 -12.50
C GLN A 544 -21.46 11.04 -13.20
N PRO A 545 -21.28 10.53 -14.43
CA PRO A 545 -22.31 9.75 -15.10
C PRO A 545 -22.68 8.49 -14.30
N SER A 546 -23.91 8.00 -14.49
CA SER A 546 -24.28 6.72 -13.91
C SER A 546 -23.51 5.57 -14.56
N PHE A 547 -23.33 4.49 -13.82
CA PHE A 547 -22.65 3.28 -14.27
C PHE A 547 -23.46 2.48 -15.29
N GLY A 548 -24.72 2.87 -15.57
CA GLY A 548 -25.58 2.27 -16.58
C GLY A 548 -26.41 1.08 -16.11
N TYR A 549 -26.21 0.62 -14.87
CA TYR A 549 -27.03 -0.39 -14.20
C TYR A 549 -27.75 0.23 -13.01
N GLU A 550 -28.82 -0.41 -12.53
CA GLU A 550 -29.54 0.03 -11.33
C GLU A 550 -29.14 -0.85 -10.14
N GLY A 551 -28.85 -0.25 -8.98
CA GLY A 551 -28.56 -0.96 -7.73
C GLY A 551 -27.26 -0.57 -7.03
N ASP A 552 -26.75 -1.49 -6.19
CA ASP A 552 -25.57 -1.31 -5.34
C ASP A 552 -24.24 -1.37 -6.13
N PRO A 553 -23.41 -0.30 -6.14
CA PRO A 553 -22.11 -0.26 -6.81
C PRO A 553 -21.14 -1.36 -6.34
N MET A 554 -21.28 -1.86 -5.10
CA MET A 554 -20.39 -2.92 -4.60
C MET A 554 -20.56 -4.23 -5.38
N ARG A 555 -21.71 -4.49 -6.03
CA ARG A 555 -21.87 -5.64 -6.92
C ARG A 555 -20.86 -5.64 -8.07
N LEU A 556 -20.46 -4.46 -8.54
CA LEU A 556 -19.51 -4.30 -9.64
C LEU A 556 -18.11 -4.83 -9.29
N LEU A 557 -17.76 -4.93 -8.00
CA LEU A 557 -16.49 -5.52 -7.57
C LEU A 557 -16.38 -7.02 -7.88
N PHE A 558 -17.52 -7.70 -8.06
CA PHE A 558 -17.58 -9.15 -8.24
C PHE A 558 -18.11 -9.57 -9.61
N GLU A 559 -18.67 -8.64 -10.39
CA GLU A 559 -19.16 -8.90 -11.74
C GLU A 559 -18.01 -8.97 -12.77
N LYS A 560 -18.06 -9.99 -13.64
CA LYS A 560 -17.13 -10.15 -14.76
C LYS A 560 -17.78 -9.70 -16.07
N GLY A 561 -16.99 -9.16 -16.99
CA GLY A 561 -17.44 -8.78 -18.33
C GLY A 561 -18.13 -7.42 -18.44
N PHE A 562 -18.07 -6.61 -17.38
CA PHE A 562 -18.65 -5.27 -17.37
C PHE A 562 -17.65 -4.22 -17.90
N SER A 563 -18.17 -3.13 -18.49
CA SER A 563 -17.40 -1.96 -18.90
C SER A 563 -18.17 -0.67 -18.56
N PRO A 564 -17.48 0.46 -18.34
CA PRO A 564 -18.14 1.76 -18.19
C PRO A 564 -18.94 2.12 -19.46
N THR A 565 -20.00 2.91 -19.30
CA THR A 565 -20.74 3.48 -20.44
C THR A 565 -19.87 4.43 -21.25
N HIS A 566 -20.27 4.72 -22.50
CA HIS A 566 -19.64 5.76 -23.32
C HIS A 566 -19.56 7.10 -22.58
N ALA A 567 -20.65 7.52 -21.92
CA ALA A 567 -20.71 8.74 -21.13
C ALA A 567 -19.68 8.75 -19.99
N PHE A 568 -19.55 7.64 -19.25
CA PHE A 568 -18.62 7.54 -18.13
C PHE A 568 -17.16 7.62 -18.59
N SER A 569 -16.79 6.89 -19.66
CA SER A 569 -15.44 6.95 -20.20
C SER A 569 -15.11 8.33 -20.77
N ALA A 570 -16.05 8.90 -21.54
CA ALA A 570 -15.91 10.22 -22.15
C ALA A 570 -15.80 11.34 -21.10
N PHE A 571 -16.53 11.24 -19.97
CA PHE A 571 -16.45 12.20 -18.87
C PHE A 571 -15.04 12.27 -18.26
N TYR A 572 -14.44 11.13 -17.92
CA TYR A 572 -13.09 11.12 -17.35
C TYR A 572 -12.03 11.51 -18.39
N ARG A 573 -12.18 11.10 -19.65
CA ARG A 573 -11.30 11.57 -20.74
C ARG A 573 -11.37 13.09 -20.91
N TYR A 574 -12.57 13.67 -20.89
CA TYR A 574 -12.77 15.12 -20.95
C TYR A 574 -12.04 15.84 -19.82
N ILE A 575 -12.18 15.36 -18.58
CA ILE A 575 -11.48 15.95 -17.43
C ILE A 575 -9.97 15.94 -17.64
N ARG A 576 -9.40 14.82 -18.11
CA ARG A 576 -7.95 14.65 -18.27
C ARG A 576 -7.38 15.43 -19.45
N GLU A 577 -8.07 15.45 -20.59
CA GLU A 577 -7.51 15.88 -21.87
C GLU A 577 -8.09 17.22 -22.35
N ASP A 578 -9.42 17.37 -22.34
CA ASP A 578 -10.08 18.53 -22.95
C ASP A 578 -10.14 19.70 -21.98
N PHE A 579 -10.62 19.46 -20.75
CA PHE A 579 -10.48 20.43 -19.66
C PHE A 579 -9.01 20.57 -19.25
N GLY A 580 -8.27 19.45 -19.25
CA GLY A 580 -6.85 19.41 -18.94
C GLY A 580 -6.57 19.62 -17.44
N ALA A 581 -7.32 18.93 -16.58
CA ALA A 581 -7.16 19.04 -15.14
C ALA A 581 -5.72 18.72 -14.68
N ASN A 582 -5.23 19.49 -13.72
CA ASN A 582 -4.01 19.18 -12.98
C ASN A 582 -4.26 18.20 -11.82
N ALA A 583 -5.49 18.18 -11.29
CA ALA A 583 -5.96 17.21 -10.31
C ALA A 583 -7.48 17.10 -10.33
N VAL A 584 -7.99 15.99 -9.81
CA VAL A 584 -9.42 15.80 -9.52
C VAL A 584 -9.65 15.68 -8.02
N LEU A 585 -10.74 16.29 -7.55
CA LEU A 585 -11.30 16.09 -6.23
C LEU A 585 -12.66 15.42 -6.38
N HIS A 586 -12.74 14.15 -5.98
CA HIS A 586 -14.04 13.51 -5.81
C HIS A 586 -14.65 13.91 -4.46
N PHE A 587 -15.92 14.27 -4.49
CA PHE A 587 -16.57 15.00 -3.42
C PHE A 587 -17.65 14.17 -2.74
N GLY A 588 -17.27 13.47 -1.66
CA GLY A 588 -18.16 12.60 -0.89
C GLY A 588 -17.85 11.11 -1.06
N THR A 589 -18.73 10.27 -0.54
CA THR A 589 -18.59 8.81 -0.57
C THR A 589 -19.30 8.18 -1.78
N HIS A 590 -18.94 6.93 -2.11
CA HIS A 590 -19.56 6.10 -3.15
C HIS A 590 -19.41 6.60 -4.60
N GLY A 591 -18.22 7.09 -4.98
CA GLY A 591 -17.97 7.31 -6.40
C GLY A 591 -17.91 6.00 -7.15
N ALA A 592 -18.41 5.96 -8.38
CA ALA A 592 -18.47 4.71 -9.12
C ALA A 592 -17.11 4.25 -9.68
N LEU A 593 -16.12 5.15 -9.78
CA LEU A 593 -14.83 4.89 -10.43
C LEU A 593 -14.07 3.75 -9.74
N GLU A 594 -14.00 3.77 -8.41
CA GLU A 594 -13.26 2.78 -7.63
C GLU A 594 -13.89 1.39 -7.70
N PHE A 595 -15.20 1.30 -7.95
CA PHE A 595 -15.93 0.03 -8.07
C PHE A 595 -15.94 -0.54 -9.50
N MET A 596 -15.44 0.21 -10.49
CA MET A 596 -15.38 -0.26 -11.89
C MET A 596 -14.54 -1.54 -12.01
N PRO A 597 -14.82 -2.45 -12.98
CA PRO A 597 -14.22 -3.78 -13.01
C PRO A 597 -12.69 -3.79 -13.11
N GLY A 598 -12.07 -4.74 -12.41
CA GLY A 598 -10.62 -4.88 -12.32
C GLY A 598 -10.18 -5.59 -11.04
N LYS A 599 -8.87 -5.84 -10.94
CA LYS A 599 -8.22 -6.53 -9.80
C LYS A 599 -8.57 -5.87 -8.47
N GLN A 600 -8.66 -6.61 -7.36
CA GLN A 600 -9.00 -6.05 -6.04
C GLN A 600 -7.91 -5.11 -5.50
N SER A 601 -6.63 -5.47 -5.69
CA SER A 601 -5.47 -4.64 -5.37
C SER A 601 -4.33 -4.90 -6.37
N GLY A 602 -3.38 -3.98 -6.48
CA GLY A 602 -2.30 -4.06 -7.47
C GLY A 602 -2.83 -3.94 -8.91
N MET A 603 -3.47 -2.81 -9.23
CA MET A 603 -4.11 -2.56 -10.52
C MET A 603 -3.15 -2.74 -11.71
N SER A 604 -3.68 -3.26 -12.81
CA SER A 604 -2.98 -3.35 -14.10
C SER A 604 -3.63 -2.45 -15.16
N ALA A 605 -3.00 -2.30 -16.32
CA ALA A 605 -3.52 -1.54 -17.46
C ALA A 605 -4.85 -2.05 -18.03
N LYS A 606 -5.29 -3.21 -17.55
CA LYS A 606 -6.57 -3.83 -17.92
C LYS A 606 -7.71 -3.43 -16.97
N CYS A 607 -7.40 -2.82 -15.84
CA CYS A 607 -8.38 -2.44 -14.83
C CYS A 607 -9.00 -1.09 -15.18
N TRP A 608 -10.33 -1.01 -15.20
CA TRP A 608 -11.05 0.22 -15.54
C TRP A 608 -10.76 1.39 -14.60
N PRO A 609 -10.67 1.23 -13.26
CA PRO A 609 -10.30 2.34 -12.37
C PRO A 609 -8.98 2.98 -12.78
N ASP A 610 -7.98 2.17 -13.16
CA ASP A 610 -6.65 2.62 -13.59
C ASP A 610 -6.69 3.34 -14.95
N ARG A 611 -7.46 2.81 -15.91
CA ARG A 611 -7.66 3.42 -17.24
C ARG A 611 -8.41 4.76 -17.18
N LEU A 612 -9.40 4.85 -16.30
CA LEU A 612 -10.29 6.01 -16.20
C LEU A 612 -9.65 7.17 -15.43
N ILE A 613 -8.94 6.89 -14.33
CA ILE A 613 -8.21 7.96 -13.62
C ILE A 613 -6.87 8.27 -14.29
N ASP A 614 -6.24 7.27 -14.88
CA ASP A 614 -4.96 7.34 -15.58
C ASP A 614 -3.86 7.97 -14.71
N ASP A 615 -3.27 9.07 -15.17
CA ASP A 615 -2.18 9.79 -14.50
C ASP A 615 -2.64 10.93 -13.59
N LEU A 616 -3.96 11.17 -13.49
CA LEU A 616 -4.51 12.32 -12.80
C LEU A 616 -4.37 12.18 -11.27
N PRO A 617 -3.76 13.15 -10.57
CA PRO A 617 -3.78 13.19 -9.11
C PRO A 617 -5.22 13.19 -8.59
N ASN A 618 -5.57 12.15 -7.84
CA ASN A 618 -6.91 11.92 -7.34
C ASN A 618 -6.98 12.21 -5.84
N PHE A 619 -7.71 13.26 -5.47
CA PHE A 619 -8.05 13.58 -4.09
C PHE A 619 -9.50 13.19 -3.82
N TYR A 620 -9.79 12.77 -2.60
CA TYR A 620 -11.13 12.31 -2.21
C TYR A 620 -11.50 12.86 -0.85
N LEU A 621 -12.63 13.55 -0.76
CA LEU A 621 -13.27 13.82 0.53
C LEU A 621 -14.08 12.60 0.95
N TYR A 622 -13.69 11.96 2.05
CA TYR A 622 -14.32 10.73 2.53
C TYR A 622 -14.77 10.88 3.99
N ALA A 623 -15.89 10.26 4.35
CA ALA A 623 -16.38 10.28 5.73
C ALA A 623 -15.41 9.54 6.67
N SER A 624 -15.09 10.12 7.83
CA SER A 624 -14.15 9.54 8.80
C SER A 624 -14.57 8.18 9.36
N ASN A 625 -15.88 7.88 9.35
CA ASN A 625 -16.45 6.64 9.85
C ASN A 625 -16.52 5.52 8.79
N ASN A 626 -16.11 5.77 7.54
CA ASN A 626 -16.15 4.77 6.46
C ASN A 626 -14.74 4.47 5.90
N PRO A 627 -13.81 3.96 6.74
CA PRO A 627 -12.45 3.66 6.30
C PRO A 627 -12.39 2.51 5.29
N SER A 628 -13.29 1.52 5.39
CA SER A 628 -13.27 0.32 4.53
C SER A 628 -13.44 0.67 3.06
N GLU A 629 -14.46 1.45 2.70
CA GLU A 629 -14.64 1.88 1.31
C GLU A 629 -13.62 2.93 0.88
N GLY A 630 -13.21 3.82 1.79
CA GLY A 630 -12.12 4.76 1.52
C GLY A 630 -10.85 4.02 1.07
N MET A 631 -10.52 2.88 1.69
CA MET A 631 -9.39 2.06 1.25
C MET A 631 -9.56 1.50 -0.16
N ILE A 632 -10.80 1.23 -0.62
CA ILE A 632 -11.07 0.81 -1.99
C ILE A 632 -10.69 1.95 -2.96
N ALA A 633 -11.13 3.18 -2.69
CA ALA A 633 -10.75 4.35 -3.47
C ALA A 633 -9.23 4.57 -3.50
N LYS A 634 -8.55 4.40 -2.35
CA LYS A 634 -7.09 4.50 -2.25
C LYS A 634 -6.37 3.45 -3.10
N ARG A 635 -6.81 2.19 -3.02
CA ARG A 635 -6.12 1.04 -3.64
C ARG A 635 -6.45 0.82 -5.12
N ARG A 636 -7.64 1.24 -5.57
CA ARG A 636 -8.10 1.06 -6.96
C ARG A 636 -8.09 2.35 -7.76
N GLY A 637 -8.40 3.48 -7.14
CA GLY A 637 -8.45 4.81 -7.77
C GLY A 637 -7.21 5.67 -7.51
N ALA A 638 -6.17 5.14 -6.84
CA ALA A 638 -4.98 5.88 -6.43
C ALA A 638 -5.30 7.16 -5.63
N ALA A 639 -6.39 7.14 -4.86
CA ALA A 639 -6.91 8.31 -4.17
C ALA A 639 -6.07 8.71 -2.94
N THR A 640 -5.93 10.01 -2.75
CA THR A 640 -5.47 10.62 -1.49
C THR A 640 -6.70 11.05 -0.70
N LEU A 641 -6.98 10.31 0.38
CA LEU A 641 -8.17 10.54 1.20
C LEU A 641 -7.95 11.70 2.16
N ILE A 642 -8.93 12.60 2.22
CA ILE A 642 -9.03 13.70 3.16
C ILE A 642 -10.33 13.46 3.92
N SER A 643 -10.22 13.20 5.22
CA SER A 643 -11.39 12.87 6.04
C SER A 643 -12.20 14.12 6.38
N TYR A 644 -13.53 13.98 6.40
CA TYR A 644 -14.44 14.93 7.02
C TYR A 644 -15.21 14.25 8.16
N LEU A 645 -15.67 15.03 9.13
CA LEU A 645 -16.40 14.53 10.29
C LEU A 645 -17.84 14.18 9.88
N THR A 646 -18.42 13.12 10.45
CA THR A 646 -19.87 12.91 10.34
C THR A 646 -20.64 13.97 11.13
N PRO A 647 -21.94 14.19 10.83
CA PRO A 647 -22.81 15.04 11.63
C PRO A 647 -22.76 14.64 13.11
N PRO A 648 -23.05 15.59 14.01
CA PRO A 648 -23.24 15.26 15.41
C PRO A 648 -24.33 14.21 15.58
N VAL A 649 -24.16 13.36 16.58
CA VAL A 649 -25.19 12.39 16.97
C VAL A 649 -26.01 12.99 18.10
N ALA A 650 -27.30 12.73 18.08
CA ALA A 650 -28.21 13.10 19.17
C ALA A 650 -29.13 11.92 19.46
N HIS A 651 -29.74 11.91 20.65
CA HIS A 651 -30.84 10.99 20.94
C HIS A 651 -31.98 11.22 19.94
N ALA A 652 -32.51 10.14 19.37
CA ALA A 652 -33.65 10.21 18.45
C ALA A 652 -34.88 10.84 19.11
N GLY A 653 -34.98 10.72 20.44
CA GLY A 653 -36.07 11.25 21.23
C GLY A 653 -37.39 10.55 20.91
N LEU A 654 -38.48 11.09 21.45
CA LEU A 654 -39.83 10.61 21.19
C LEU A 654 -40.66 11.72 20.57
N TYR A 655 -41.56 11.36 19.65
CA TYR A 655 -42.45 12.29 18.99
C TYR A 655 -43.85 11.70 18.81
N ARG A 656 -44.86 12.58 18.80
CA ARG A 656 -46.28 12.20 18.60
C ARG A 656 -46.70 11.10 19.58
N GLY A 657 -47.36 10.05 19.10
CA GLY A 657 -47.91 8.97 19.94
C GLY A 657 -46.89 8.23 20.79
N LEU A 658 -45.59 8.29 20.46
CA LEU A 658 -44.54 7.71 21.30
C LEU A 658 -44.39 8.42 22.66
N VAL A 659 -44.63 9.73 22.69
CA VAL A 659 -44.64 10.53 23.94
C VAL A 659 -45.84 10.12 24.80
N ASP A 660 -47.01 9.99 24.18
CA ASP A 660 -48.25 9.58 24.86
C ASP A 660 -48.15 8.15 25.40
N LEU A 661 -47.56 7.23 24.62
CA LEU A 661 -47.32 5.85 25.04
C LEU A 661 -46.37 5.79 26.25
N LYS A 662 -45.26 6.55 26.24
CA LYS A 662 -44.34 6.63 27.39
C LYS A 662 -45.07 7.11 28.64
N ALA A 663 -45.85 8.18 28.53
CA ALA A 663 -46.61 8.72 29.66
C ALA A 663 -47.62 7.71 30.23
N SER A 664 -48.31 6.94 29.38
CA SER A 664 -49.23 5.89 29.82
C SER A 664 -48.52 4.72 30.48
N ILE A 665 -47.34 4.31 29.97
CA ILE A 665 -46.49 3.28 30.58
C ILE A 665 -46.01 3.73 31.97
N GLU A 666 -45.52 4.97 32.09
CA GLU A 666 -45.08 5.55 33.36
C GLU A 666 -46.24 5.67 34.36
N ARG A 667 -47.43 6.10 33.90
CA ARG A 667 -48.64 6.12 34.71
C ARG A 667 -48.97 4.72 35.23
N TRP A 668 -48.98 3.71 34.36
CA TRP A 668 -49.28 2.33 34.78
C TRP A 668 -48.27 1.80 35.81
N ARG A 669 -46.98 2.12 35.63
CA ARG A 669 -45.90 1.76 36.57
C ARG A 669 -46.02 2.47 37.92
N GLY A 670 -46.56 3.69 37.93
CA GLY A 670 -46.74 4.50 39.14
C GLY A 670 -47.95 4.10 40.02
N LEU A 671 -48.92 3.35 39.46
CA LEU A 671 -50.09 2.87 40.20
C LEU A 671 -49.72 1.75 41.20
N SER A 672 -50.36 1.75 42.36
CA SER A 672 -50.24 0.68 43.36
C SER A 672 -50.79 -0.64 42.81
N PRO A 673 -50.25 -1.81 43.20
CA PRO A 673 -50.85 -3.11 42.86
C PRO A 673 -52.31 -3.26 43.29
N ASP A 674 -52.75 -2.53 44.33
CA ASP A 674 -54.12 -2.58 44.86
C ASP A 674 -55.13 -1.77 44.01
N GLU A 675 -54.66 -0.92 43.09
CA GLU A 675 -55.50 -0.09 42.21
C GLU A 675 -55.89 -0.83 40.92
N THR A 676 -56.44 -2.04 41.07
CA THR A 676 -56.68 -2.99 39.96
C THR A 676 -57.56 -2.43 38.84
N ILE A 677 -58.61 -1.68 39.16
CA ILE A 677 -59.51 -1.06 38.18
C ILE A 677 -58.76 -0.04 37.31
N GLU A 678 -58.00 0.85 37.93
CA GLU A 678 -57.27 1.89 37.19
C GLU A 678 -56.11 1.29 36.39
N ARG A 679 -55.41 0.29 36.94
CA ARG A 679 -54.37 -0.45 36.21
C ARG A 679 -54.93 -1.15 34.98
N GLY A 680 -56.12 -1.73 35.05
CA GLY A 680 -56.80 -2.35 33.91
C GLY A 680 -57.11 -1.33 32.81
N GLN A 681 -57.71 -0.19 33.17
CA GLN A 681 -58.03 0.89 32.22
C GLN A 681 -56.79 1.49 31.56
N VAL A 682 -55.72 1.72 32.33
CA VAL A 682 -54.46 2.23 31.77
C VAL A 682 -53.78 1.16 30.91
N ALA A 683 -53.87 -0.13 31.24
CA ALA A 683 -53.35 -1.20 30.39
C ALA A 683 -54.06 -1.28 29.03
N GLU A 684 -55.39 -1.15 28.99
CA GLU A 684 -56.15 -1.07 27.74
C GLU A 684 -55.72 0.15 26.89
N LEU A 685 -55.50 1.30 27.53
CA LEU A 685 -55.00 2.50 26.86
C LEU A 685 -53.58 2.27 26.29
N VAL A 686 -52.68 1.68 27.07
CA VAL A 686 -51.32 1.34 26.63
C VAL A 686 -51.36 0.36 25.47
N GLN A 687 -52.24 -0.65 25.49
CA GLN A 687 -52.41 -1.60 24.39
C GLN A 687 -52.89 -0.90 23.12
N ALA A 688 -53.91 -0.05 23.22
CA ALA A 688 -54.43 0.70 22.08
C ALA A 688 -53.37 1.63 21.48
N GLN A 689 -52.61 2.35 22.31
CA GLN A 689 -51.53 3.24 21.87
C GLN A 689 -50.38 2.45 21.23
N ALA A 690 -49.95 1.36 21.85
CA ALA A 690 -48.89 0.51 21.32
C ALA A 690 -49.30 -0.16 20.01
N ALA A 691 -50.57 -0.54 19.87
CA ALA A 691 -51.11 -1.09 18.62
C ALA A 691 -51.20 -0.07 17.50
N ALA A 692 -51.56 1.17 17.80
CA ALA A 692 -51.55 2.27 16.83
C ALA A 692 -50.12 2.61 16.33
N LEU A 693 -49.10 2.19 17.07
CA LEU A 693 -47.67 2.38 16.76
C LEU A 693 -46.99 1.07 16.30
N ASP A 694 -47.77 0.04 15.98
CA ASP A 694 -47.31 -1.26 15.49
C ASP A 694 -46.36 -2.05 16.44
N PHE A 695 -46.35 -1.75 17.74
CA PHE A 695 -45.57 -2.53 18.72
C PHE A 695 -46.24 -3.85 19.12
N THR A 696 -47.56 -3.94 19.00
CA THR A 696 -48.37 -5.05 19.52
C THR A 696 -49.73 -5.09 18.80
N PRO A 697 -50.42 -6.23 18.68
CA PRO A 697 -51.77 -6.24 18.14
C PRO A 697 -52.80 -5.62 19.11
N ALA A 698 -53.85 -5.01 18.55
CA ALA A 698 -54.96 -4.46 19.33
C ALA A 698 -55.82 -5.55 20.00
N GLU A 699 -55.83 -6.76 19.44
CA GLU A 699 -56.56 -7.92 19.98
C GLU A 699 -55.68 -9.19 19.93
N PRO A 700 -55.84 -10.12 20.88
CA PRO A 700 -56.76 -10.09 22.03
C PRO A 700 -56.30 -9.14 23.15
N ALA A 701 -57.21 -8.77 24.05
CA ALA A 701 -56.89 -7.97 25.23
C ALA A 701 -55.88 -8.72 26.13
N TRP A 702 -54.93 -8.00 26.72
CA TRP A 702 -53.93 -8.60 27.60
C TRP A 702 -54.55 -9.17 28.88
N THR A 703 -54.05 -10.33 29.31
CA THR A 703 -54.44 -10.88 30.62
C THR A 703 -53.71 -10.17 31.76
N GLU A 704 -54.26 -10.18 32.97
CA GLU A 704 -53.61 -9.59 34.16
C GLU A 704 -52.22 -10.18 34.43
N ALA A 705 -52.02 -11.47 34.11
CA ALA A 705 -50.75 -12.16 34.29
C ALA A 705 -49.66 -11.72 33.29
N GLU A 706 -50.05 -11.41 32.05
CA GLU A 706 -49.12 -11.04 30.97
C GLU A 706 -48.84 -9.55 30.92
N THR A 707 -49.81 -8.72 31.33
CA THR A 707 -49.76 -7.25 31.26
C THR A 707 -48.46 -6.65 31.84
N PRO A 708 -47.98 -7.03 33.04
CA PRO A 708 -46.74 -6.48 33.59
C PRO A 708 -45.51 -6.76 32.73
N GLY A 709 -45.41 -7.96 32.16
CA GLY A 709 -44.30 -8.34 31.29
C GLY A 709 -44.34 -7.58 29.96
N ILE A 710 -45.52 -7.43 29.37
CA ILE A 710 -45.72 -6.71 28.11
C ILE A 710 -45.41 -5.22 28.29
N ILE A 711 -45.94 -4.57 29.31
CA ILE A 711 -45.68 -3.14 29.61
C ILE A 711 -44.21 -2.93 30.01
N GLY A 712 -43.59 -3.90 30.69
CA GLY A 712 -42.16 -3.96 30.94
C GLY A 712 -41.36 -3.83 29.64
N LYS A 713 -41.61 -4.75 28.72
CA LYS A 713 -40.97 -4.80 27.40
C LYS A 713 -41.24 -3.56 26.55
N LEU A 714 -42.51 -3.10 26.48
CA LEU A 714 -42.85 -1.87 25.75
C LEU A 714 -42.09 -0.65 26.29
N GLY A 715 -41.89 -0.58 27.60
CA GLY A 715 -41.08 0.49 28.19
C GLY A 715 -39.61 0.39 27.79
N GLU A 716 -39.04 -0.82 27.71
CA GLU A 716 -37.68 -1.02 27.19
C GLU A 716 -37.58 -0.65 25.71
N ASP A 717 -38.55 -1.05 24.89
CA ASP A 717 -38.60 -0.74 23.46
C ASP A 717 -38.72 0.78 23.21
N VAL A 718 -39.56 1.49 23.99
CA VAL A 718 -39.70 2.95 23.91
C VAL A 718 -38.44 3.67 24.39
N LEU A 719 -37.82 3.23 25.50
CA LEU A 719 -36.55 3.80 25.97
C LEU A 719 -35.42 3.54 24.96
N ALA A 720 -35.41 2.37 24.32
CA ALA A 720 -34.45 2.05 23.27
C ALA A 720 -34.60 3.02 22.10
N LEU A 721 -35.82 3.29 21.64
CA LEU A 721 -36.05 4.31 20.61
C LEU A 721 -35.62 5.70 21.06
N GLU A 722 -36.02 6.13 22.25
CA GLU A 722 -35.71 7.46 22.78
C GLU A 722 -34.20 7.70 22.83
N TYR A 723 -33.44 6.73 23.37
CA TYR A 723 -32.00 6.87 23.57
C TYR A 723 -31.14 6.44 22.37
N THR A 724 -31.73 5.89 21.30
CA THR A 724 -30.98 5.54 20.10
C THR A 724 -30.29 6.78 19.55
N LEU A 725 -28.96 6.72 19.41
CA LEU A 725 -28.17 7.81 18.83
C LEU A 725 -28.30 7.79 17.31
N ILE A 726 -28.78 8.88 16.74
CA ILE A 726 -28.92 9.07 15.30
C ILE A 726 -28.13 10.31 14.86
N PRO A 727 -27.59 10.34 13.63
CA PRO A 727 -27.01 11.55 13.06
C PRO A 727 -28.06 12.66 12.94
N HIS A 728 -27.77 13.83 13.49
CA HIS A 728 -28.65 15.00 13.45
C HIS A 728 -28.14 16.00 12.39
N GLY A 729 -28.74 15.94 11.20
CA GLY A 729 -28.42 16.84 10.09
C GLY A 729 -27.34 16.31 9.14
N LEU A 730 -26.65 17.23 8.46
CA LEU A 730 -25.59 16.96 7.48
C LEU A 730 -24.34 17.77 7.82
N HIS A 731 -23.17 17.19 7.59
CA HIS A 731 -21.91 17.90 7.78
C HIS A 731 -21.70 18.91 6.65
N VAL A 732 -21.12 20.06 6.99
CA VAL A 732 -20.68 21.07 6.02
C VAL A 732 -19.16 21.21 6.15
N VAL A 733 -18.42 20.84 5.10
CA VAL A 733 -16.95 20.97 5.10
C VAL A 733 -16.58 22.44 5.24
N GLY A 734 -15.70 22.73 6.20
CA GLY A 734 -15.28 24.08 6.57
C GLY A 734 -15.96 24.62 7.83
N ASP A 735 -17.04 23.99 8.29
CA ASP A 735 -17.74 24.38 9.52
C ASP A 735 -17.41 23.41 10.66
N ALA A 736 -17.04 23.97 11.81
CA ALA A 736 -16.85 23.19 13.03
C ALA A 736 -18.22 23.02 13.74
N PRO A 737 -18.47 21.87 14.40
CA PRO A 737 -19.68 21.71 15.20
C PRO A 737 -19.79 22.81 16.25
N THR A 738 -21.00 23.29 16.46
CA THR A 738 -21.32 24.33 17.45
C THR A 738 -20.98 23.84 18.87
N HIS A 739 -21.06 24.73 19.86
CA HIS A 739 -20.83 24.30 21.25
C HIS A 739 -21.86 23.28 21.72
N GLU A 740 -23.14 23.49 21.40
CA GLU A 740 -24.25 22.59 21.76
C GLU A 740 -24.07 21.21 21.10
N GLU A 741 -23.82 21.17 19.79
CA GLU A 741 -23.58 19.91 19.07
C GLU A 741 -22.35 19.14 19.60
N ARG A 742 -21.33 19.85 20.10
CA ARG A 742 -20.17 19.20 20.75
C ARG A 742 -20.51 18.63 22.12
N VAL A 743 -21.44 19.24 22.85
CA VAL A 743 -21.94 18.70 24.12
C VAL A 743 -22.77 17.46 23.86
N ASP A 744 -23.64 17.46 22.85
CA ASP A 744 -24.45 16.29 22.49
C ASP A 744 -23.62 15.09 22.02
N MET A 745 -22.42 15.33 21.49
CA MET A 745 -21.48 14.28 21.05
C MET A 745 -20.64 13.66 22.18
N LEU A 746 -20.48 14.34 23.33
CA LEU A 746 -19.63 13.91 24.46
C LEU A 746 -20.44 13.07 25.46
#